data_AF-A0A5N6TY72-F1
#
_entry.id   AF-A0A5N6TY72-F1
#
_cell.length_a   1.000
_cell.length_b   1.000
_cell.length_c   1.000
_cell.angle_alpha   90.00
_cell.angle_beta   90.00
_cell.angle_gamma   90.00
#
_symmetry.space_group_name_H-M   'P 1'
#
loop_
_entity.id
_entity.type
_entity.pdbx_description
1 polymer ?
#
loop_
_entity_poly.entity_id
_entity_poly.type
_entity_poly.pdbx_seq_one_letter_code
_entity_poly.pdbx_strand_id
1 'polypeptide(L)'
;MTPLSSDHQTTLNAFLMPPSPSGGRHGSTDYRPSIKKAQGHIPACLVNASVTYCNDDQIYAFGGFDQYTDEVYNHVLRLDLNHLRWELVDNYGDIPGVRMGHTANLYQGNKLVVFGGENEHREYLSDVIILDITTSTWTQPEIRGPIPRGRARHAAVIHDDKLFVLGGVTGENNVILDDLSYLDLKTWTWSRTWRFTARFDHTAWVWGGRLWIFGGLDPDMERTTDIWWLDLKDIQSLGMTTTQGTVDSPATTVRNTHSPDAMFGSPTQQLPGRSGSYAANSGSVQIRNSNRRKPIAPGAISCLRFKSGPHVPALFSGTHFQSYASGVLLDLITPSETVRIFDCNLSSLELDSLRWQRLADGQEIFKPGYRWHYCTVDAAGTKAWLLGSLDAGVGPGTADENHMSEVLCIDLERYGLLGNDMTAASSDRSKTTERSGPLLSGLGADLVAVFDQPPESGSDSDFIITANPDDEPDTDDLSDDASSQAQPAFLSSNAETSPPIHVHRIILQLRWPHFKRLYSAQMAEYHSKRMHIPEPYSVVRAFLYYLYTDSISGHPDYCSDIIDVAGMLVMANLYDMPKLRVLCVNRLSRELDVENAAIIWERAGRTNEEWLMRRAAQFCLNHWGRVVRTEGFKSLSRQSLIELCEVVDMEGRIVAGPELEMVGALTAEGLGSGRESKRSQIGLSGAMTDDVDDLEGDEMEGMEMS
;
A
#
# COMPACT_ATOMS: atom_id res chain seq x y z
N MET A 1 23.87 -31.36 65.80
CA MET A 1 23.28 -31.77 64.50
C MET A 1 22.25 -30.71 64.13
N THR A 2 22.47 -30.04 62.99
CA THR A 2 21.47 -29.33 62.16
C THR A 2 20.73 -28.11 62.76
N PRO A 3 20.30 -27.14 61.92
CA PRO A 3 20.94 -25.82 61.87
C PRO A 3 20.00 -24.65 62.14
N LEU A 4 20.60 -23.45 62.14
CA LEU A 4 19.97 -22.14 62.12
C LEU A 4 19.00 -22.00 60.94
N SER A 5 17.76 -21.57 61.22
CA SER A 5 16.84 -20.99 60.25
C SER A 5 16.85 -19.46 60.40
N SER A 6 17.44 -18.79 59.42
CA SER A 6 17.29 -17.36 59.19
C SER A 6 16.11 -17.14 58.24
N ASP A 7 14.93 -16.87 58.78
CA ASP A 7 13.83 -16.28 58.00
C ASP A 7 14.09 -14.78 57.86
N HIS A 8 14.71 -14.39 56.75
CA HIS A 8 14.62 -13.02 56.27
C HIS A 8 13.30 -12.84 55.53
N GLN A 9 12.35 -12.19 56.22
CA GLN A 9 11.26 -11.45 55.61
C GLN A 9 11.82 -10.41 54.64
N THR A 10 11.61 -10.59 53.34
CA THR A 10 11.52 -9.49 52.37
C THR A 10 10.16 -9.57 51.69
N THR A 11 9.37 -8.55 51.97
CA THR A 11 7.92 -8.45 51.75
C THR A 11 7.53 -8.29 50.28
N LEU A 12 6.45 -8.99 49.94
CA LEU A 12 5.76 -9.16 48.67
C LEU A 12 4.90 -7.94 48.30
N ASN A 13 5.43 -6.95 47.55
CA ASN A 13 4.58 -5.89 46.98
C ASN A 13 4.93 -5.69 45.49
N ALA A 14 3.99 -6.01 44.59
CA ALA A 14 4.08 -5.68 43.17
C ALA A 14 3.46 -4.30 42.93
N PHE A 15 4.12 -3.47 42.13
CA PHE A 15 3.60 -2.15 41.77
C PHE A 15 2.50 -2.27 40.73
N LEU A 16 1.38 -1.59 40.96
CA LEU A 16 0.23 -1.59 40.06
C LEU A 16 0.47 -0.51 38.99
N MET A 17 0.64 -0.95 37.74
CA MET A 17 0.61 -0.01 36.62
C MET A 17 -0.78 0.65 36.53
N PRO A 18 -0.86 1.94 36.14
CA PRO A 18 -2.15 2.58 35.94
C PRO A 18 -2.95 1.81 34.87
N PRO A 19 -4.25 1.57 35.11
CA PRO A 19 -5.10 0.94 34.10
C PRO A 19 -5.18 1.81 32.85
N SER A 20 -5.44 1.17 31.70
CA SER A 20 -5.79 1.88 30.47
C SER A 20 -6.86 2.93 30.77
N PRO A 21 -6.70 4.19 30.34
CA PRO A 21 -7.64 5.25 30.66
C PRO A 21 -9.04 4.88 30.14
N SER A 22 -9.99 4.73 31.06
CA SER A 22 -11.41 4.57 30.77
C SER A 22 -11.99 5.95 30.43
N GLY A 23 -11.96 6.29 29.14
CA GLY A 23 -12.70 7.42 28.60
C GLY A 23 -11.92 8.72 28.48
N GLY A 24 -11.74 9.13 27.22
CA GLY A 24 -11.38 10.49 26.82
C GLY A 24 -11.94 10.73 25.42
N ARG A 25 -13.13 11.33 25.35
CA ARG A 25 -13.76 11.78 24.10
C ARG A 25 -12.87 12.80 23.39
N HIS A 26 -12.71 12.63 22.08
CA HIS A 26 -12.83 13.74 21.14
C HIS A 26 -13.72 13.33 19.98
N GLY A 27 -14.65 14.23 19.63
CA GLY A 27 -15.72 13.96 18.69
C GLY A 27 -15.27 13.84 17.25
N SER A 28 -16.14 13.16 16.50
CA SER A 28 -16.29 13.15 15.04
C SER A 28 -15.51 14.25 14.31
N THR A 29 -14.59 13.80 13.45
CA THR A 29 -14.52 14.35 12.11
C THR A 29 -14.56 13.19 11.13
N ASP A 30 -15.62 13.12 10.32
CA ASP A 30 -15.66 12.33 9.10
C ASP A 30 -14.52 12.78 8.19
N TYR A 31 -13.43 12.00 8.16
CA TYR A 31 -12.30 12.30 7.29
C TYR A 31 -12.76 12.09 5.86
N ARG A 32 -13.04 13.19 5.19
CA ARG A 32 -13.23 13.24 3.74
C ARG A 32 -12.07 14.00 3.14
N PRO A 33 -11.32 13.41 2.19
CA PRO A 33 -10.29 14.11 1.45
C PRO A 33 -10.78 15.48 0.95
N SER A 34 -10.04 16.54 1.28
CA SER A 34 -10.43 17.90 0.94
C SER A 34 -9.91 18.27 -0.45
N ILE A 35 -10.81 18.67 -1.35
CA ILE A 35 -10.45 19.31 -2.62
C ILE A 35 -10.19 20.79 -2.35
N LYS A 36 -9.05 21.29 -2.81
CA LYS A 36 -8.67 22.70 -2.70
C LYS A 36 -8.29 23.23 -4.06
N LYS A 37 -8.62 24.50 -4.31
CA LYS A 37 -8.30 25.18 -5.55
C LYS A 37 -6.93 25.85 -5.47
N ALA A 38 -6.03 25.47 -6.34
CA ALA A 38 -4.73 26.10 -6.54
C ALA A 38 -4.86 27.44 -7.26
N GLN A 39 -3.93 28.34 -6.98
CA GLN A 39 -3.89 29.71 -7.52
C GLN A 39 -2.58 29.95 -8.29
N GLY A 40 -2.45 31.11 -8.93
CA GLY A 40 -1.23 31.50 -9.64
C GLY A 40 -1.24 31.15 -11.12
N HIS A 41 -0.10 30.72 -11.66
CA HIS A 41 0.07 30.34 -13.07
C HIS A 41 -0.44 28.91 -13.30
N ILE A 42 -1.75 28.72 -13.21
CA ILE A 42 -2.38 27.40 -13.31
C ILE A 42 -2.13 26.82 -14.71
N PRO A 43 -1.52 25.63 -14.84
CA PRO A 43 -1.27 25.03 -16.14
C PRO A 43 -2.56 24.50 -16.77
N ALA A 44 -2.56 24.43 -18.11
CA ALA A 44 -3.54 23.66 -18.85
C ALA A 44 -3.43 22.16 -18.49
N CYS A 45 -4.52 21.41 -18.66
CA CYS A 45 -4.57 19.96 -18.50
C CYS A 45 -3.88 19.28 -19.69
N LEU A 46 -2.55 19.37 -19.72
CA LEU A 46 -1.73 18.73 -20.74
C LEU A 46 -1.83 17.20 -20.60
N VAL A 47 -1.64 16.47 -21.69
CA VAL A 47 -1.55 15.02 -21.75
C VAL A 47 -0.09 14.61 -21.79
N ASN A 48 0.25 13.52 -21.10
CA ASN A 48 1.61 12.95 -21.07
C ASN A 48 2.70 13.95 -20.65
N ALA A 49 2.37 14.92 -19.80
CA ALA A 49 3.38 15.67 -19.06
C ALA A 49 4.01 14.77 -17.97
N SER A 50 5.22 15.08 -17.54
CA SER A 50 5.76 14.47 -16.33
C SER A 50 5.32 15.27 -15.10
N VAL A 51 4.86 14.59 -14.05
CA VAL A 51 4.48 15.20 -12.77
C VAL A 51 5.21 14.44 -11.66
N THR A 52 6.07 15.13 -10.93
CA THR A 52 6.96 14.52 -9.92
C THR A 52 6.89 15.28 -8.61
N TYR A 53 6.53 14.59 -7.53
CA TYR A 53 6.75 15.09 -6.17
C TYR A 53 8.24 15.23 -5.91
N CYS A 54 8.64 16.42 -5.47
CA CYS A 54 9.98 16.79 -5.05
C CYS A 54 9.95 17.11 -3.56
N ASN A 55 11.13 17.16 -2.94
CA ASN A 55 11.26 17.54 -1.54
C ASN A 55 10.67 18.94 -1.27
N ASP A 56 10.46 19.25 0.01
CA ASP A 56 9.92 20.53 0.49
C ASP A 56 8.48 20.82 0.05
N ASP A 57 7.66 19.76 -0.09
CA ASP A 57 6.25 19.85 -0.45
C ASP A 57 6.00 20.57 -1.78
N GLN A 58 6.82 20.22 -2.79
CA GLN A 58 6.74 20.79 -4.13
C GLN A 58 6.42 19.72 -5.16
N ILE A 59 5.51 20.02 -6.07
CA ILE A 59 5.27 19.18 -7.25
C ILE A 59 5.76 19.92 -8.48
N TYR A 60 6.60 19.26 -9.29
CA TYR A 60 7.06 19.77 -10.56
C TYR A 60 6.30 19.11 -11.70
N ALA A 61 5.81 19.92 -12.63
CA ALA A 61 5.21 19.49 -13.88
C ALA A 61 6.08 19.99 -15.05
N PHE A 62 6.39 19.11 -16.00
CA PHE A 62 7.23 19.46 -17.13
C PHE A 62 6.73 18.84 -18.44
N GLY A 63 6.73 19.67 -19.48
CA GLY A 63 6.32 19.32 -20.84
C GLY A 63 4.86 18.90 -20.97
N GLY A 64 4.57 18.05 -21.95
CA GLY A 64 3.23 17.56 -22.25
C GLY A 64 2.62 18.21 -23.49
N PHE A 65 1.42 17.76 -23.83
CA PHE A 65 0.75 18.05 -25.08
C PHE A 65 -0.70 18.49 -24.82
N ASP A 66 -1.14 19.58 -25.43
CA ASP A 66 -2.52 20.01 -25.35
C ASP A 66 -3.37 19.29 -26.40
N GLN A 67 -4.32 18.49 -25.91
CA GLN A 67 -5.21 17.67 -26.73
C GLN A 67 -6.12 18.47 -27.68
N TYR A 68 -6.34 19.75 -27.44
CA TYR A 68 -7.24 20.58 -28.27
C TYR A 68 -6.49 21.40 -29.31
N THR A 69 -5.30 21.89 -28.98
CA THR A 69 -4.50 22.75 -29.85
C THR A 69 -3.42 21.99 -30.63
N ASP A 70 -3.15 20.74 -30.26
CA ASP A 70 -2.06 19.91 -30.77
C ASP A 70 -0.66 20.48 -30.43
N GLU A 71 -0.58 21.46 -29.52
CA GLU A 71 0.67 22.10 -29.11
C GLU A 71 1.42 21.25 -28.07
N VAL A 72 2.74 21.11 -28.26
CA VAL A 72 3.65 20.46 -27.30
C VAL A 72 4.42 21.53 -26.55
N TYR A 73 4.56 21.37 -25.23
CA TYR A 73 5.24 22.34 -24.37
C TYR A 73 6.56 21.82 -23.81
N ASN A 74 7.40 22.74 -23.35
CA ASN A 74 8.59 22.49 -22.52
C ASN A 74 8.60 23.36 -21.24
N HIS A 75 7.46 23.90 -20.84
CA HIS A 75 7.37 24.71 -19.63
C HIS A 75 7.63 23.87 -18.39
N VAL A 76 8.31 24.47 -17.41
CA VAL A 76 8.51 23.92 -16.07
C VAL A 76 7.59 24.70 -15.14
N LEU A 77 6.60 24.00 -14.57
CA LEU A 77 5.73 24.56 -13.55
C LEU A 77 5.99 23.89 -12.22
N ARG A 78 5.89 24.67 -11.15
CA ARG A 78 5.98 24.19 -9.77
C ARG A 78 4.71 24.52 -9.02
N LEU A 79 4.15 23.54 -8.34
CA LEU A 79 3.09 23.72 -7.33
C LEU A 79 3.71 23.65 -5.95
N ASP A 80 3.61 24.73 -5.19
CA ASP A 80 3.84 24.74 -3.75
C ASP A 80 2.60 24.18 -3.04
N LEU A 81 2.73 23.06 -2.35
CA LEU A 81 1.61 22.40 -1.66
C LEU A 81 1.21 23.08 -0.34
N ASN A 82 2.09 23.90 0.26
CA ASN A 82 1.78 24.64 1.48
C ASN A 82 0.84 25.80 1.19
N HIS A 83 1.10 26.52 0.10
CA HIS A 83 0.29 27.68 -0.32
C HIS A 83 -0.71 27.36 -1.44
N LEU A 84 -0.63 26.15 -2.03
CA LEU A 84 -1.39 25.72 -3.21
C LEU A 84 -1.29 26.73 -4.34
N ARG A 85 -0.06 27.07 -4.71
CA ARG A 85 0.23 28.05 -5.75
C ARG A 85 1.09 27.45 -6.85
N TRP A 86 0.58 27.51 -8.08
CA TRP A 86 1.32 27.23 -9.29
C TRP A 86 2.15 28.43 -9.71
N GLU A 87 3.40 28.16 -10.07
CA GLU A 87 4.36 29.14 -10.56
C GLU A 87 5.06 28.60 -11.80
N LEU A 88 5.20 29.45 -12.82
CA LEU A 88 6.09 29.19 -13.93
C LEU A 88 7.52 29.39 -13.44
N VAL A 89 8.37 28.38 -13.59
CA VAL A 89 9.75 28.42 -13.12
C VAL A 89 10.62 29.07 -14.18
N ASP A 90 11.20 30.23 -13.85
CA ASP A 90 12.30 30.81 -14.61
C ASP A 90 13.49 29.84 -14.56
N ASN A 91 13.85 29.29 -15.71
CA ASN A 91 14.91 28.29 -15.83
C ASN A 91 15.91 28.67 -16.92
N TYR A 92 17.14 28.15 -16.78
CA TYR A 92 18.30 28.57 -17.58
C TYR A 92 19.13 27.36 -18.03
N GLY A 93 20.15 27.60 -18.85
CA GLY A 93 21.10 26.57 -19.30
C GLY A 93 20.64 25.86 -20.56
N ASP A 94 20.87 24.54 -20.62
CA ASP A 94 20.57 23.71 -21.79
C ASP A 94 19.08 23.32 -21.82
N ILE A 95 18.21 24.32 -21.98
CA ILE A 95 16.75 24.13 -21.90
C ILE A 95 16.31 23.11 -22.96
N PRO A 96 15.63 22.02 -22.56
CA PRO A 96 15.13 21.02 -23.49
C PRO A 96 14.09 21.58 -24.47
N GLY A 97 14.08 21.04 -25.69
CA GLY A 97 12.97 21.24 -26.62
C GLY A 97 11.65 20.65 -26.11
N VAL A 98 10.54 21.04 -26.75
CA VAL A 98 9.18 20.57 -26.45
C VAL A 98 9.09 19.06 -26.52
N ARG A 99 8.42 18.45 -25.54
CA ARG A 99 8.32 16.99 -25.44
C ARG A 99 7.12 16.52 -24.63
N MET A 100 6.58 15.38 -25.00
CA MET A 100 5.55 14.64 -24.28
C MET A 100 5.93 13.17 -24.09
N GLY A 101 5.33 12.50 -23.12
CA GLY A 101 5.54 11.06 -22.85
C GLY A 101 6.96 10.73 -22.39
N HIS A 102 7.71 11.70 -21.88
CA HIS A 102 9.00 11.49 -21.24
C HIS A 102 8.80 11.09 -19.77
N THR A 103 9.87 10.62 -19.13
CA THR A 103 9.88 10.42 -17.67
C THR A 103 10.77 11.47 -17.01
N ALA A 104 10.39 11.90 -15.81
CA ALA A 104 11.20 12.73 -14.93
C ALA A 104 11.30 12.05 -13.57
N ASN A 105 12.52 11.83 -13.08
CA ASN A 105 12.75 11.09 -11.84
C ASN A 105 13.62 11.92 -10.89
N LEU A 106 13.20 12.03 -9.63
CA LEU A 106 13.96 12.72 -8.60
C LEU A 106 15.22 11.92 -8.23
N TYR A 107 16.37 12.59 -8.31
CA TYR A 107 17.68 12.06 -7.94
C TYR A 107 18.33 12.96 -6.89
N GLN A 108 18.85 12.35 -5.83
CA GLN A 108 19.56 13.04 -4.73
C GLN A 108 18.76 14.19 -4.08
N GLY A 109 17.43 14.18 -4.23
CA GLY A 109 16.53 15.15 -3.63
C GLY A 109 16.52 16.54 -4.26
N ASN A 110 17.39 16.83 -5.23
CA ASN A 110 17.51 18.17 -5.83
C ASN A 110 17.72 18.18 -7.35
N LYS A 111 17.66 17.02 -8.02
CA LYS A 111 17.81 16.92 -9.48
C LYS A 111 16.66 16.13 -10.06
N LEU A 112 16.03 16.66 -11.11
CA LEU A 112 15.11 15.89 -11.95
C LEU A 112 15.88 15.37 -13.16
N VAL A 113 16.02 14.05 -13.25
CA VAL A 113 16.60 13.38 -14.41
C VAL A 113 15.49 13.05 -15.39
N VAL A 114 15.52 13.72 -16.54
CA VAL A 114 14.57 13.53 -17.63
C VAL A 114 15.16 12.62 -18.69
N PHE A 115 14.38 11.64 -19.16
CA PHE A 115 14.78 10.77 -20.26
C PHE A 115 13.67 10.64 -21.31
N GLY A 116 14.08 10.75 -22.58
CA GLY A 116 13.25 10.48 -23.74
C GLY A 116 12.08 11.42 -23.96
N GLY A 117 10.99 10.87 -24.50
CA GLY A 117 9.80 11.60 -24.95
C GLY A 117 9.66 11.62 -26.47
N GLU A 118 8.61 12.29 -26.94
CA GLU A 118 8.33 12.58 -28.34
C GLU A 118 8.20 14.10 -28.49
N ASN A 119 8.87 14.67 -29.50
CA ASN A 119 8.81 16.11 -29.79
C ASN A 119 7.67 16.46 -30.76
N GLU A 120 7.50 17.75 -31.06
CA GLU A 120 6.49 18.26 -32.02
C GLU A 120 6.65 17.71 -33.45
N HIS A 121 7.82 17.16 -33.80
CA HIS A 121 8.08 16.54 -35.10
C HIS A 121 7.86 15.03 -35.10
N ARG A 122 7.25 14.47 -34.03
CA ARG A 122 7.04 13.02 -33.83
C ARG A 122 8.34 12.22 -33.78
N GLU A 123 9.43 12.86 -33.41
CA GLU A 123 10.71 12.21 -33.21
C GLU A 123 10.82 11.72 -31.77
N TYR A 124 11.15 10.44 -31.63
CA TYR A 124 11.37 9.82 -30.35
C TYR A 124 12.78 10.13 -29.83
N LEU A 125 12.84 10.76 -28.67
CA LEU A 125 14.07 11.25 -28.06
C LEU A 125 14.73 10.15 -27.19
N SER A 126 16.07 10.19 -27.13
CA SER A 126 16.91 9.31 -26.28
C SER A 126 17.91 10.10 -25.43
N ASP A 127 17.72 11.41 -25.37
CA ASP A 127 18.55 12.30 -24.58
C ASP A 127 18.26 12.14 -23.09
N VAL A 128 19.28 12.46 -22.29
CA VAL A 128 19.19 12.59 -20.84
C VAL A 128 19.47 14.04 -20.52
N ILE A 129 18.57 14.71 -19.82
CA ILE A 129 18.71 16.11 -19.43
C ILE A 129 18.35 16.23 -17.96
N ILE A 130 19.08 17.07 -17.23
CA ILE A 130 18.97 17.20 -15.79
C ILE A 130 18.57 18.63 -15.45
N LEU A 131 17.45 18.80 -14.75
CA LEU A 131 17.11 20.05 -14.08
C LEU A 131 17.65 20.02 -12.66
N ASP A 132 18.61 20.89 -12.35
CA ASP A 132 18.94 21.20 -10.96
C ASP A 132 17.83 22.08 -10.38
N ILE A 133 17.09 21.54 -9.42
CA ILE A 133 15.93 22.18 -8.80
C ILE A 133 16.37 23.41 -7.98
N THR A 134 17.54 23.34 -7.36
CA THR A 134 18.03 24.42 -6.49
C THR A 134 18.42 25.66 -7.29
N THR A 135 18.99 25.48 -8.48
CA THR A 135 19.42 26.60 -9.34
C THR A 135 18.51 26.84 -10.53
N SER A 136 17.44 26.06 -10.69
CA SER A 136 16.57 26.05 -11.88
C SER A 136 17.36 26.00 -13.19
N THR A 137 18.42 25.21 -13.24
CA THR A 137 19.33 25.16 -14.40
C THR A 137 19.32 23.79 -15.04
N TRP A 138 19.09 23.75 -16.34
CA TRP A 138 19.18 22.57 -17.18
C TRP A 138 20.62 22.32 -17.61
N THR A 139 21.02 21.05 -17.57
CA THR A 139 22.33 20.59 -18.03
C THR A 139 22.20 19.27 -18.77
N GLN A 140 23.06 19.06 -19.76
CA GLN A 140 23.18 17.79 -20.46
C GLN A 140 24.48 17.06 -20.06
N PRO A 141 24.41 15.90 -19.39
CA PRO A 141 25.60 15.13 -19.05
C PRO A 141 26.25 14.50 -20.29
N GLU A 142 27.57 14.26 -20.23
CA GLU A 142 28.27 13.49 -21.24
C GLU A 142 27.93 12.00 -21.12
N ILE A 143 27.03 11.52 -21.98
CA ILE A 143 26.56 10.14 -21.97
C ILE A 143 27.55 9.20 -22.67
N ARG A 144 27.77 8.03 -22.05
CA ARG A 144 28.62 6.95 -22.56
C ARG A 144 27.86 5.63 -22.65
N GLY A 145 28.45 4.64 -23.30
CA GLY A 145 27.85 3.31 -23.46
C GLY A 145 26.82 3.23 -24.60
N PRO A 146 26.12 2.09 -24.73
CA PRO A 146 25.15 1.88 -25.80
C PRO A 146 23.82 2.57 -25.47
N ILE A 147 23.64 3.78 -26.00
CA ILE A 147 22.42 4.57 -25.80
C ILE A 147 21.19 3.78 -26.33
N PRO A 148 20.15 3.58 -25.51
CA PRO A 148 18.94 2.91 -25.94
C PRO A 148 18.20 3.72 -27.02
N ARG A 149 17.34 3.04 -27.79
CA ARG A 149 16.50 3.72 -28.79
C ARG A 149 15.63 4.77 -28.12
N GLY A 150 15.44 5.90 -28.82
CA GLY A 150 14.54 6.95 -28.38
C GLY A 150 13.12 6.44 -28.26
N ARG A 151 12.42 6.90 -27.22
CA ARG A 151 11.15 6.31 -26.80
C ARG A 151 10.30 7.30 -26.00
N ALA A 152 8.98 7.10 -26.05
CA ALA A 152 8.01 7.78 -25.21
C ALA A 152 7.14 6.76 -24.46
N ARG A 153 6.38 7.22 -23.46
CA ARG A 153 5.41 6.42 -22.69
C ARG A 153 6.02 5.17 -22.05
N HIS A 154 7.30 5.26 -21.72
CA HIS A 154 8.07 4.23 -21.03
C HIS A 154 7.97 4.45 -19.52
N ALA A 155 8.27 3.41 -18.74
CA ALA A 155 8.44 3.56 -17.30
C ALA A 155 9.92 3.79 -16.99
N ALA A 156 10.19 4.58 -15.95
CA ALA A 156 11.53 4.74 -15.42
C ALA A 156 11.50 4.86 -13.90
N VAL A 157 12.56 4.39 -13.25
CA VAL A 157 12.72 4.45 -11.80
C VAL A 157 14.20 4.56 -11.44
N ILE A 158 14.51 5.38 -10.43
CA ILE A 158 15.86 5.49 -9.88
C ILE A 158 16.01 4.61 -8.65
N HIS A 159 17.05 3.78 -8.63
CA HIS A 159 17.45 2.97 -7.48
C HIS A 159 18.96 2.72 -7.51
N ASP A 160 19.65 2.84 -6.38
CA ASP A 160 21.10 2.63 -6.25
C ASP A 160 21.95 3.36 -7.32
N ASP A 161 21.70 4.67 -7.46
CA ASP A 161 22.33 5.56 -8.43
C ASP A 161 22.21 5.08 -9.89
N LYS A 162 21.13 4.35 -10.21
CA LYS A 162 20.82 3.88 -11.55
C LYS A 162 19.42 4.25 -11.94
N LEU A 163 19.27 4.84 -13.12
CA LEU A 163 17.98 5.07 -13.75
C LEU A 163 17.65 3.86 -14.62
N PHE A 164 16.72 3.02 -14.18
CA PHE A 164 16.17 1.93 -14.98
C PHE A 164 15.11 2.48 -15.93
N VAL A 165 15.14 2.04 -17.19
CA VAL A 165 14.19 2.42 -18.25
C VAL A 165 13.61 1.15 -18.86
N LEU A 166 12.28 1.08 -18.94
CA LEU A 166 11.53 -0.11 -19.34
C LEU A 166 10.46 0.22 -20.38
N GLY A 167 10.43 -0.58 -21.45
CA GLY A 167 9.38 -0.55 -22.46
C GLY A 167 9.21 0.82 -23.14
N GLY A 168 7.96 1.19 -23.41
CA GLY A 168 7.59 2.39 -24.17
C GLY A 168 7.35 2.12 -25.65
N VAL A 169 7.08 3.19 -26.40
CA VAL A 169 6.85 3.16 -27.85
C VAL A 169 7.95 3.90 -28.60
N THR A 170 8.24 3.47 -29.83
CA THR A 170 9.24 4.10 -30.70
C THR A 170 8.93 3.93 -32.19
N GLY A 171 9.46 4.83 -33.00
CA GLY A 171 9.41 4.78 -34.47
C GLY A 171 8.03 5.09 -35.06
N GLU A 172 7.98 5.22 -36.39
CA GLU A 172 6.78 5.67 -37.12
C GLU A 172 5.54 4.76 -36.93
N ASN A 173 5.75 3.48 -36.66
CA ASN A 173 4.68 2.49 -36.45
C ASN A 173 4.34 2.26 -34.96
N ASN A 174 4.79 3.14 -34.05
CA ASN A 174 4.59 3.01 -32.60
C ASN A 174 4.96 1.61 -32.07
N VAL A 175 6.15 1.14 -32.43
CA VAL A 175 6.65 -0.17 -32.03
C VAL A 175 6.79 -0.23 -30.51
N ILE A 176 6.07 -1.16 -29.90
CA ILE A 176 6.10 -1.36 -28.45
C ILE A 176 7.36 -2.12 -28.06
N LEU A 177 8.14 -1.50 -27.18
CA LEU A 177 9.45 -1.98 -26.76
C LEU A 177 9.33 -3.01 -25.64
N ASP A 178 10.16 -4.04 -25.73
CA ASP A 178 10.23 -5.17 -24.82
C ASP A 178 11.51 -5.17 -23.97
N ASP A 179 12.17 -4.02 -23.84
CA ASP A 179 13.50 -3.94 -23.30
C ASP A 179 13.63 -3.20 -21.97
N LEU A 180 14.70 -3.56 -21.28
CA LEU A 180 15.19 -3.02 -20.02
C LEU A 180 16.64 -2.58 -20.23
N SER A 181 16.96 -1.39 -19.76
CA SER A 181 18.34 -0.88 -19.65
C SER A 181 18.43 0.01 -18.43
N TYR A 182 19.65 0.25 -17.93
CA TYR A 182 19.87 1.26 -16.91
C TYR A 182 21.00 2.21 -17.28
N LEU A 183 20.89 3.45 -16.83
CA LEU A 183 21.95 4.45 -16.87
C LEU A 183 22.57 4.55 -15.48
N ASP A 184 23.88 4.30 -15.38
CA ASP A 184 24.60 4.60 -14.14
C ASP A 184 24.76 6.12 -13.99
N LEU A 185 24.15 6.68 -12.95
CA LEU A 185 24.10 8.14 -12.71
C LEU A 185 25.40 8.69 -12.10
N LYS A 186 26.33 7.82 -11.67
CA LYS A 186 27.67 8.25 -11.24
C LYS A 186 28.61 8.40 -12.43
N THR A 187 28.55 7.46 -13.38
CA THR A 187 29.47 7.44 -14.53
C THR A 187 28.84 7.92 -15.83
N TRP A 188 27.53 8.24 -15.82
CA TRP A 188 26.74 8.60 -16.99
C TRP A 188 26.88 7.61 -18.14
N THR A 189 26.94 6.31 -17.79
CA THR A 189 27.18 5.23 -18.75
C THR A 189 25.98 4.30 -18.81
N TRP A 190 25.41 4.16 -20.01
CA TRP A 190 24.36 3.17 -20.26
C TRP A 190 24.89 1.75 -20.15
N SER A 191 24.08 0.88 -19.59
CA SER A 191 24.25 -0.55 -19.66
C SER A 191 23.91 -1.08 -21.06
N ARG A 192 24.27 -2.33 -21.34
CA ARG A 192 23.64 -3.07 -22.44
C ARG A 192 22.13 -3.18 -22.23
N THR A 193 21.41 -3.50 -23.29
CA THR A 193 19.95 -3.70 -23.28
C THR A 193 19.60 -5.18 -23.08
N TRP A 194 18.58 -5.45 -22.26
CA TRP A 194 18.02 -6.77 -22.03
C TRP A 194 16.56 -6.85 -22.45
N ARG A 195 16.06 -8.07 -22.69
CA ARG A 195 14.65 -8.35 -22.92
C ARG A 195 13.93 -8.57 -21.60
N PHE A 196 12.77 -7.94 -21.47
CA PHE A 196 11.84 -8.05 -20.34
C PHE A 196 10.42 -8.30 -20.89
N THR A 197 9.46 -7.41 -20.64
CA THR A 197 8.10 -7.48 -21.22
C THR A 197 7.80 -6.27 -22.08
N ALA A 198 7.05 -6.50 -23.16
CA ALA A 198 6.59 -5.45 -24.06
C ALA A 198 5.38 -4.72 -23.48
N ARG A 199 5.49 -3.41 -23.24
CA ARG A 199 4.36 -2.54 -22.81
C ARG A 199 4.72 -1.05 -22.78
N PHE A 200 3.71 -0.20 -22.69
CA PHE A 200 3.80 1.27 -22.54
C PHE A 200 2.68 1.78 -21.62
N ASP A 201 2.78 3.02 -21.12
CA ASP A 201 1.87 3.60 -20.09
C ASP A 201 1.75 2.75 -18.81
N HIS A 202 2.83 2.05 -18.47
CA HIS A 202 2.92 1.26 -17.25
C HIS A 202 3.72 2.02 -16.20
N THR A 203 3.55 1.61 -14.95
CA THR A 203 4.34 2.11 -13.82
C THR A 203 5.44 1.12 -13.47
N ALA A 204 6.57 1.64 -12.97
CA ALA A 204 7.68 0.86 -12.45
C ALA A 204 8.15 1.42 -11.11
N TRP A 205 8.54 0.54 -10.19
CA TRP A 205 9.09 0.93 -8.90
C TRP A 205 10.04 -0.15 -8.36
N VAL A 206 10.86 0.19 -7.36
CA VAL A 206 11.74 -0.78 -6.70
C VAL A 206 11.31 -0.95 -5.25
N TRP A 207 11.11 -2.20 -4.84
CA TRP A 207 10.78 -2.56 -3.46
C TRP A 207 11.28 -3.96 -3.10
N GLY A 208 11.78 -4.15 -1.87
CA GLY A 208 12.22 -5.45 -1.38
C GLY A 208 13.42 -6.06 -2.13
N GLY A 209 14.19 -5.23 -2.84
CA GLY A 209 15.25 -5.66 -3.76
C GLY A 209 14.72 -6.25 -5.06
N ARG A 210 13.52 -5.85 -5.50
CA ARG A 210 12.88 -6.25 -6.77
C ARG A 210 12.46 -5.02 -7.55
N LEU A 211 12.65 -5.05 -8.85
CA LEU A 211 12.07 -4.07 -9.78
C LEU A 211 10.73 -4.61 -10.26
N TRP A 212 9.67 -3.88 -9.93
CA TRP A 212 8.29 -4.22 -10.23
C TRP A 212 7.78 -3.37 -11.39
N ILE A 213 6.84 -3.94 -12.15
CA ILE A 213 6.02 -3.22 -13.11
C ILE A 213 4.57 -3.69 -13.05
N PHE A 214 3.64 -2.78 -13.31
CA PHE A 214 2.23 -3.08 -13.39
C PHE A 214 1.50 -2.11 -14.32
N GLY A 215 0.36 -2.57 -14.86
CA GLY A 215 -0.50 -1.78 -15.72
C GLY A 215 0.09 -1.54 -17.10
N GLY A 216 -0.46 -0.53 -17.77
CA GLY A 216 -0.17 -0.19 -19.16
C GLY A 216 -0.81 -1.12 -20.17
N LEU A 217 -0.45 -0.88 -21.43
CA LEU A 217 -0.97 -1.56 -22.62
C LEU A 217 0.10 -2.47 -23.22
N ASP A 218 -0.31 -3.65 -23.67
CA ASP A 218 0.56 -4.62 -24.34
C ASP A 218 0.59 -4.41 -25.88
N PRO A 219 1.35 -5.24 -26.63
CA PRO A 219 1.38 -5.18 -28.10
C PRO A 219 0.03 -5.32 -28.80
N ASP A 220 -0.95 -5.94 -28.15
CA ASP A 220 -2.29 -6.16 -28.67
C ASP A 220 -3.24 -4.99 -28.33
N MET A 221 -2.70 -3.92 -27.70
CA MET A 221 -3.43 -2.74 -27.24
C MET A 221 -4.45 -3.07 -26.14
N GLU A 222 -4.23 -4.13 -25.38
CA GLU A 222 -5.06 -4.53 -24.26
C GLU A 222 -4.46 -4.05 -22.93
N ARG A 223 -5.32 -3.65 -22.00
CA ARG A 223 -4.90 -3.31 -20.63
C ARG A 223 -4.39 -4.57 -19.95
N THR A 224 -3.19 -4.50 -19.40
CA THR A 224 -2.59 -5.63 -18.70
C THR A 224 -3.00 -5.68 -17.24
N THR A 225 -3.33 -6.87 -16.76
CA THR A 225 -3.64 -7.16 -15.35
C THR A 225 -2.55 -7.98 -14.68
N ASP A 226 -1.40 -8.09 -15.33
CA ASP A 226 -0.27 -8.82 -14.81
C ASP A 226 0.76 -7.91 -14.15
N ILE A 227 1.20 -8.34 -12.96
CA ILE A 227 2.33 -7.76 -12.26
C ILE A 227 3.57 -8.58 -12.60
N TRP A 228 4.64 -7.91 -13.00
CA TRP A 228 5.93 -8.54 -13.25
C TRP A 228 6.97 -7.99 -12.30
N TRP A 229 7.93 -8.83 -11.92
CA TRP A 229 9.08 -8.36 -11.17
C TRP A 229 10.37 -9.07 -11.57
N LEU A 230 11.48 -8.34 -11.41
CA LEU A 230 12.84 -8.81 -11.59
C LEU A 230 13.57 -8.73 -10.25
N ASP A 231 14.12 -9.85 -9.78
CA ASP A 231 14.94 -9.87 -8.56
C ASP A 231 16.27 -9.13 -8.79
N LEU A 232 16.51 -8.07 -8.01
CA LEU A 232 17.70 -7.24 -8.11
C LEU A 232 18.91 -7.80 -7.34
N LYS A 233 18.73 -8.83 -6.51
CA LYS A 233 19.82 -9.39 -5.68
C LYS A 233 20.89 -10.13 -6.49
N ASP A 234 20.51 -10.69 -7.66
CA ASP A 234 21.43 -11.43 -8.55
C ASP A 234 22.17 -10.54 -9.56
N ILE A 235 22.05 -9.21 -9.41
CA ILE A 235 22.49 -8.19 -10.38
C ILE A 235 24.00 -7.91 -10.35
N GLN A 236 24.77 -8.61 -9.50
CA GLN A 236 26.23 -8.70 -9.67
C GLN A 236 26.60 -9.12 -11.12
N SER A 237 25.70 -9.82 -11.83
CA SER A 237 25.84 -10.24 -13.23
C SER A 237 25.45 -9.20 -14.31
N LEU A 238 24.80 -8.08 -13.96
CA LEU A 238 24.53 -6.97 -14.91
C LEU A 238 25.74 -6.04 -15.11
N GLY A 239 26.82 -6.24 -14.35
CA GLY A 239 28.02 -5.39 -14.39
C GLY A 239 28.11 -4.38 -13.23
N MET A 240 27.48 -4.68 -12.09
CA MET A 240 27.61 -3.89 -10.86
C MET A 240 28.96 -4.15 -10.17
N THR A 241 30.04 -3.63 -10.74
CA THR A 241 31.30 -3.41 -10.01
C THR A 241 31.88 -2.06 -10.38
N THR A 242 32.13 -1.25 -9.35
CA THR A 242 33.10 -0.16 -9.39
C THR A 242 34.44 -0.68 -9.92
N THR A 243 35.09 0.13 -10.73
CA THR A 243 36.33 -0.15 -11.43
C THR A 243 37.50 -0.43 -10.47
N GLN A 244 38.12 -1.61 -10.59
CA GLN A 244 39.57 -1.77 -10.50
C GLN A 244 39.96 -3.04 -11.28
N GLY A 245 40.85 -2.86 -12.26
CA GLY A 245 41.08 -3.82 -13.32
C GLY A 245 41.78 -5.11 -12.90
N THR A 246 41.58 -6.15 -13.69
CA THR A 246 42.65 -6.91 -14.36
C THR A 246 41.98 -7.81 -15.39
N VAL A 247 42.63 -7.92 -16.54
CA VAL A 247 42.35 -8.92 -17.57
C VAL A 247 42.42 -10.29 -16.91
N ASP A 248 41.33 -11.04 -16.85
CA ASP A 248 41.36 -12.50 -16.95
C ASP A 248 39.95 -13.07 -17.13
N SER A 249 39.81 -13.92 -18.15
CA SER A 249 38.62 -14.74 -18.39
C SER A 249 38.55 -15.87 -17.37
N PRO A 250 37.34 -16.31 -16.97
CA PRO A 250 37.16 -17.70 -16.60
C PRO A 250 36.22 -18.41 -17.57
N ALA A 251 36.74 -19.55 -18.02
CA ALA A 251 36.12 -20.49 -18.93
C ALA A 251 34.82 -21.08 -18.39
N THR A 252 33.89 -21.27 -19.32
CA THR A 252 32.65 -22.03 -19.19
C THR A 252 32.93 -23.46 -18.74
N THR A 253 32.36 -23.88 -17.60
CA THR A 253 32.21 -25.31 -17.26
C THR A 253 30.73 -25.65 -17.24
N VAL A 254 30.20 -26.07 -18.39
CA VAL A 254 28.88 -26.69 -18.50
C VAL A 254 29.03 -28.15 -18.07
N ARG A 255 28.40 -28.54 -16.96
CA ARG A 255 28.14 -29.96 -16.66
C ARG A 255 26.83 -30.35 -17.35
N ASN A 256 26.97 -31.10 -18.45
CA ASN A 256 25.90 -31.82 -19.10
C ASN A 256 25.42 -32.95 -18.18
N THR A 257 24.11 -33.02 -17.93
CA THR A 257 23.44 -34.26 -17.52
C THR A 257 22.57 -34.74 -18.66
N HIS A 258 22.94 -35.91 -19.20
CA HIS A 258 22.23 -36.66 -20.22
C HIS A 258 20.94 -37.28 -19.68
N SER A 259 19.91 -37.33 -20.53
CA SER A 259 18.92 -38.41 -20.58
C SER A 259 18.69 -38.78 -22.07
N PRO A 260 18.66 -40.07 -22.45
CA PRO A 260 18.48 -40.50 -23.84
C PRO A 260 17.00 -40.86 -24.12
N ASP A 261 16.50 -40.54 -25.31
CA ASP A 261 15.97 -41.55 -26.25
C ASP A 261 15.39 -40.94 -27.56
N ALA A 262 15.78 -41.58 -28.66
CA ALA A 262 15.10 -41.83 -29.96
C ALA A 262 14.44 -40.66 -30.74
N MET A 263 14.50 -40.54 -32.08
CA MET A 263 15.10 -41.27 -33.20
C MET A 263 14.81 -40.48 -34.52
N PHE A 264 15.64 -40.69 -35.56
CA PHE A 264 15.49 -40.35 -36.99
C PHE A 264 15.46 -38.86 -37.40
N GLY A 265 16.18 -38.38 -38.42
CA GLY A 265 17.10 -38.97 -39.39
C GLY A 265 17.64 -37.87 -40.31
N SER A 266 18.93 -37.92 -40.66
CA SER A 266 19.57 -37.10 -41.71
C SER A 266 19.68 -37.92 -43.01
N PRO A 267 19.83 -37.27 -44.18
CA PRO A 267 21.18 -37.17 -44.78
C PRO A 267 21.45 -35.79 -45.42
N THR A 268 22.54 -35.07 -45.12
CA THR A 268 23.94 -35.13 -45.65
C THR A 268 24.17 -34.65 -47.10
N GLN A 269 25.33 -33.97 -47.26
CA GLN A 269 26.14 -33.69 -48.47
C GLN A 269 25.96 -32.31 -49.11
N GLN A 270 26.97 -31.55 -49.58
CA GLN A 270 28.42 -31.73 -49.74
C GLN A 270 29.02 -30.33 -50.09
N LEU A 271 30.22 -30.03 -49.60
CA LEU A 271 31.17 -29.05 -50.19
C LEU A 271 32.14 -29.85 -51.08
N PRO A 272 32.72 -29.30 -52.17
CA PRO A 272 34.01 -28.57 -52.04
C PRO A 272 34.38 -27.57 -53.19
N GLY A 273 35.44 -26.76 -52.99
CA GLY A 273 36.24 -26.24 -54.13
C GLY A 273 36.96 -24.88 -53.97
N ARG A 274 38.30 -24.94 -53.83
CA ARG A 274 39.35 -23.87 -53.91
C ARG A 274 39.42 -23.19 -55.31
N SER A 275 40.06 -22.03 -55.62
CA SER A 275 41.35 -21.43 -55.21
C SER A 275 41.61 -20.03 -55.86
N GLY A 276 42.39 -19.14 -55.18
CA GLY A 276 43.28 -18.05 -55.71
C GLY A 276 42.65 -16.77 -56.31
N SER A 277 43.19 -15.53 -56.28
CA SER A 277 44.40 -14.88 -55.73
C SER A 277 44.24 -13.33 -55.86
N TYR A 278 45.07 -12.58 -55.11
CA TYR A 278 45.43 -11.15 -55.20
C TYR A 278 44.53 -10.05 -54.60
N ALA A 279 45.23 -9.13 -53.91
CA ALA A 279 44.73 -8.02 -53.10
C ALA A 279 44.69 -6.69 -53.89
N ALA A 280 43.69 -5.84 -53.58
CA ALA A 280 43.80 -4.38 -53.60
C ALA A 280 42.66 -3.77 -52.76
N ASN A 281 42.98 -2.69 -52.07
CA ASN A 281 42.24 -2.07 -50.98
C ASN A 281 40.97 -1.32 -51.42
N SER A 282 40.10 -1.09 -50.43
CA SER A 282 39.01 -0.12 -50.33
C SER A 282 37.61 -0.68 -50.58
N GLY A 283 36.81 -0.74 -49.51
CA GLY A 283 35.36 -0.95 -49.62
C GLY A 283 34.79 -1.87 -48.53
N SER A 284 33.97 -1.28 -47.66
CA SER A 284 32.92 -1.91 -46.86
C SER A 284 33.29 -3.16 -46.04
N VAL A 285 33.50 -2.97 -44.74
CA VAL A 285 33.26 -4.04 -43.77
C VAL A 285 31.75 -4.32 -43.78
N GLN A 286 31.35 -5.28 -44.62
CA GLN A 286 30.05 -5.93 -44.51
C GLN A 286 29.99 -6.58 -43.13
N ILE A 287 29.24 -5.94 -42.23
CA ILE A 287 28.85 -6.49 -40.94
C ILE A 287 28.10 -7.79 -41.26
N ARG A 288 28.73 -8.93 -40.95
CA ARG A 288 28.03 -10.21 -40.87
C ARG A 288 26.93 -10.05 -39.82
N ASN A 289 25.71 -9.98 -40.32
CA ASN A 289 24.49 -9.83 -39.56
C ASN A 289 24.26 -11.12 -38.74
N SER A 290 24.85 -11.20 -37.54
CA SER A 290 24.36 -12.11 -36.53
C SER A 290 23.16 -11.44 -35.90
N ASN A 291 21.96 -12.01 -36.10
CA ASN A 291 20.77 -11.73 -35.30
C ASN A 291 21.08 -11.97 -33.82
N ARG A 292 21.76 -11.03 -33.16
CA ARG A 292 21.98 -11.05 -31.72
C ARG A 292 20.65 -10.67 -31.09
N ARG A 293 19.82 -11.68 -30.80
CA ARG A 293 18.67 -11.51 -29.92
C ARG A 293 19.15 -10.85 -28.63
N LYS A 294 18.43 -9.82 -28.17
CA LYS A 294 18.72 -9.16 -26.89
C LYS A 294 18.77 -10.24 -25.79
N PRO A 295 19.79 -10.25 -24.91
CA PRO A 295 19.83 -11.19 -23.81
C PRO A 295 18.64 -10.97 -22.87
N ILE A 296 18.14 -12.02 -22.21
CA ILE A 296 17.11 -11.89 -21.17
C ILE A 296 17.73 -11.16 -19.96
N ALA A 297 16.94 -10.35 -19.25
CA ALA A 297 17.42 -9.65 -18.06
C ALA A 297 17.98 -10.64 -17.03
N PRO A 298 19.17 -10.42 -16.47
CA PRO A 298 19.74 -11.31 -15.46
C PRO A 298 18.98 -11.19 -14.14
N GLY A 299 18.74 -12.32 -13.49
CA GLY A 299 17.89 -12.44 -12.30
C GLY A 299 16.62 -13.24 -12.60
N ALA A 300 15.95 -13.70 -11.56
CA ALA A 300 14.66 -14.34 -11.71
C ALA A 300 13.61 -13.31 -12.13
N ILE A 301 12.97 -13.55 -13.29
CA ILE A 301 11.81 -12.80 -13.74
C ILE A 301 10.58 -13.62 -13.37
N SER A 302 9.63 -12.99 -12.70
CA SER A 302 8.37 -13.61 -12.33
C SER A 302 7.19 -12.74 -12.77
N CYS A 303 6.05 -13.38 -12.95
CA CYS A 303 4.82 -12.76 -13.40
C CYS A 303 3.64 -13.38 -12.66
N LEU A 304 2.69 -12.56 -12.23
CA LEU A 304 1.38 -13.00 -11.75
C LEU A 304 0.30 -12.22 -12.48
N ARG A 305 -0.71 -12.92 -13.01
CA ARG A 305 -1.86 -12.30 -13.70
C ARG A 305 -3.12 -12.37 -12.84
N PHE A 306 -3.75 -11.22 -12.59
CA PHE A 306 -5.04 -11.15 -11.93
C PHE A 306 -6.16 -11.33 -12.96
N LYS A 307 -7.09 -12.27 -12.72
CA LYS A 307 -8.25 -12.51 -13.60
C LYS A 307 -9.52 -11.87 -13.05
N SER A 308 -9.89 -12.26 -11.84
CA SER A 308 -11.05 -11.75 -11.11
C SER A 308 -10.94 -12.17 -9.64
N GLY A 309 -11.67 -11.47 -8.76
CA GLY A 309 -11.75 -11.77 -7.35
C GLY A 309 -12.53 -10.69 -6.60
N PRO A 310 -13.02 -10.97 -5.38
CA PRO A 310 -13.85 -10.03 -4.62
C PRO A 310 -13.14 -8.72 -4.26
N HIS A 311 -11.81 -8.73 -4.24
CA HIS A 311 -10.98 -7.57 -3.92
C HIS A 311 -10.13 -7.09 -5.10
N VAL A 312 -10.17 -7.78 -6.25
CA VAL A 312 -9.43 -7.35 -7.44
C VAL A 312 -10.17 -6.15 -8.04
N PRO A 313 -9.52 -4.99 -8.24
CA PRO A 313 -10.16 -3.83 -8.83
C PRO A 313 -10.66 -4.11 -10.25
N ALA A 314 -11.56 -3.26 -10.75
CA ALA A 314 -12.05 -3.33 -12.12
C ALA A 314 -10.99 -2.85 -13.13
N LEU A 315 -9.87 -3.56 -13.24
CA LEU A 315 -8.65 -3.17 -13.99
C LEU A 315 -8.88 -2.85 -15.48
N PHE A 316 -10.03 -3.25 -16.04
CA PHE A 316 -10.38 -3.02 -17.45
C PHE A 316 -11.21 -1.76 -17.71
N SER A 317 -11.71 -1.08 -16.68
CA SER A 317 -12.62 0.08 -16.84
C SER A 317 -12.22 1.25 -15.96
N GLY A 318 -12.34 2.46 -16.49
CA GLY A 318 -12.04 3.69 -15.77
C GLY A 318 -10.63 4.22 -15.98
N THR A 319 -10.39 5.37 -15.35
CA THR A 319 -9.08 6.02 -15.26
C THR A 319 -8.39 5.52 -14.00
N HIS A 320 -7.26 4.85 -14.18
CA HIS A 320 -6.48 4.29 -13.08
C HIS A 320 -5.24 5.13 -12.84
N PHE A 321 -5.01 5.50 -11.59
CA PHE A 321 -3.72 6.03 -11.15
C PHE A 321 -3.04 5.00 -10.27
N GLN A 322 -1.94 4.47 -10.79
CA GLN A 322 -1.14 3.47 -10.10
C GLN A 322 0.13 4.10 -9.54
N SER A 323 0.42 3.84 -8.27
CA SER A 323 1.64 4.35 -7.63
C SER A 323 2.06 3.43 -6.49
N TYR A 324 3.36 3.36 -6.27
CA TYR A 324 3.91 2.66 -5.11
C TYR A 324 3.88 3.57 -3.89
N ALA A 325 3.35 3.07 -2.77
CA ALA A 325 3.34 3.78 -1.49
C ALA A 325 3.25 2.77 -0.35
N SER A 326 3.96 3.01 0.76
CA SER A 326 3.88 2.20 1.97
C SER A 326 4.02 0.68 1.74
N GLY A 327 4.95 0.25 0.88
CA GLY A 327 5.17 -1.18 0.62
C GLY A 327 4.08 -1.88 -0.20
N VAL A 328 3.10 -1.14 -0.70
CA VAL A 328 2.00 -1.65 -1.52
C VAL A 328 1.96 -0.95 -2.88
N LEU A 329 1.34 -1.61 -3.85
CA LEU A 329 0.90 -0.93 -5.07
C LEU A 329 -0.49 -0.37 -4.82
N LEU A 330 -0.65 0.95 -4.92
CA LEU A 330 -1.94 1.61 -4.91
C LEU A 330 -2.53 1.66 -6.31
N ASP A 331 -3.83 1.44 -6.40
CA ASP A 331 -4.65 1.66 -7.60
C ASP A 331 -5.84 2.53 -7.22
N LEU A 332 -5.89 3.74 -7.78
CA LEU A 332 -7.02 4.67 -7.63
C LEU A 332 -7.83 4.66 -8.92
N ILE A 333 -9.06 4.14 -8.85
CA ILE A 333 -10.03 4.25 -9.93
C ILE A 333 -10.79 5.55 -9.71
N THR A 334 -10.58 6.53 -10.58
CA THR A 334 -11.21 7.85 -10.48
C THR A 334 -12.44 7.98 -11.38
N PRO A 335 -13.38 8.89 -11.06
CA PRO A 335 -14.52 9.17 -11.92
C PRO A 335 -14.08 9.60 -13.32
N SER A 336 -14.81 9.15 -14.33
CA SER A 336 -14.60 9.53 -15.73
C SER A 336 -15.95 9.48 -16.47
N GLU A 337 -15.97 9.89 -17.74
CA GLU A 337 -17.18 9.82 -18.58
C GLU A 337 -17.78 8.39 -18.64
N THR A 338 -16.95 7.37 -18.47
CA THR A 338 -17.34 5.96 -18.55
C THR A 338 -17.47 5.28 -17.18
N VAL A 339 -17.03 5.92 -16.10
CA VAL A 339 -17.01 5.33 -14.75
C VAL A 339 -17.65 6.24 -13.74
N ARG A 340 -18.72 5.71 -13.12
CA ARG A 340 -19.48 6.41 -12.08
C ARG A 340 -18.73 6.35 -10.76
N ILE A 341 -19.03 7.31 -9.88
CA ILE A 341 -18.40 7.41 -8.55
C ILE A 341 -18.58 6.13 -7.71
N PHE A 342 -19.70 5.43 -7.87
CA PHE A 342 -19.99 4.18 -7.16
C PHE A 342 -19.09 3.01 -7.61
N ASP A 343 -18.56 3.08 -8.83
CA ASP A 343 -17.65 2.08 -9.40
C ASP A 343 -16.17 2.43 -9.09
N CYS A 344 -15.91 3.65 -8.61
CA CYS A 344 -14.60 4.13 -8.19
C CYS A 344 -14.21 3.54 -6.82
N ASN A 345 -12.92 3.41 -6.57
CA ASN A 345 -12.39 2.96 -5.28
C ASN A 345 -10.89 3.27 -5.16
N LEU A 346 -10.40 3.19 -3.91
CA LEU A 346 -8.99 3.11 -3.59
C LEU A 346 -8.69 1.68 -3.15
N SER A 347 -7.79 1.04 -3.90
CA SER A 347 -7.35 -0.33 -3.62
C SER A 347 -5.83 -0.39 -3.47
N SER A 348 -5.37 -1.39 -2.72
CA SER A 348 -3.95 -1.69 -2.53
C SER A 348 -3.66 -3.16 -2.82
N LEU A 349 -2.50 -3.41 -3.40
CA LEU A 349 -1.94 -4.74 -3.59
C LEU A 349 -0.71 -4.90 -2.70
N GLU A 350 -0.80 -5.78 -1.70
CA GLU A 350 0.32 -6.13 -0.84
C GLU A 350 1.36 -6.93 -1.65
N LEU A 351 2.59 -6.42 -1.72
CA LEU A 351 3.62 -6.98 -2.61
C LEU A 351 4.26 -8.28 -2.09
N ASP A 352 4.18 -8.54 -0.79
CA ASP A 352 4.65 -9.80 -0.19
C ASP A 352 3.65 -10.95 -0.44
N SER A 353 2.36 -10.71 -0.23
CA SER A 353 1.32 -11.73 -0.36
C SER A 353 0.67 -11.78 -1.74
N LEU A 354 0.87 -10.74 -2.55
CA LEU A 354 0.22 -10.52 -3.84
C LEU A 354 -1.31 -10.55 -3.76
N ARG A 355 -1.87 -10.05 -2.65
CA ARG A 355 -3.32 -9.95 -2.41
C ARG A 355 -3.79 -8.52 -2.52
N TRP A 356 -4.87 -8.34 -3.28
CA TRP A 356 -5.59 -7.08 -3.34
C TRP A 356 -6.47 -6.88 -2.11
N GLN A 357 -6.56 -5.63 -1.67
CA GLN A 357 -7.43 -5.16 -0.62
C GLN A 357 -8.06 -3.83 -1.03
N ARG A 358 -9.39 -3.73 -0.90
CA ARG A 358 -10.12 -2.49 -1.04
C ARG A 358 -10.00 -1.69 0.27
N LEU A 359 -9.46 -0.48 0.16
CA LEU A 359 -9.19 0.42 1.30
C LEU A 359 -10.35 1.39 1.56
N ALA A 360 -10.96 1.91 0.49
CA ALA A 360 -12.09 2.82 0.57
C ALA A 360 -12.91 2.85 -0.73
N ASP A 361 -14.18 3.22 -0.60
CA ASP A 361 -15.10 3.37 -1.72
C ASP A 361 -14.98 4.75 -2.37
N GLY A 362 -15.32 4.83 -3.66
CA GLY A 362 -15.21 6.07 -4.42
C GLY A 362 -16.04 7.22 -3.86
N GLN A 363 -17.15 6.93 -3.18
CA GLN A 363 -18.00 7.95 -2.54
C GLN A 363 -17.35 8.62 -1.33
N GLU A 364 -16.47 7.89 -0.63
CA GLU A 364 -15.74 8.39 0.54
C GLU A 364 -14.65 9.37 0.11
N ILE A 365 -14.06 9.15 -1.08
CA ILE A 365 -12.92 9.92 -1.57
C ILE A 365 -13.35 11.03 -2.53
N PHE A 366 -14.16 10.69 -3.53
CA PHE A 366 -14.46 11.57 -4.65
C PHE A 366 -15.74 12.37 -4.46
N LYS A 367 -15.78 13.53 -5.11
CA LYS A 367 -16.98 14.36 -5.29
C LYS A 367 -17.36 14.37 -6.78
N PRO A 368 -18.66 14.46 -7.10
CA PRO A 368 -19.09 14.63 -8.50
C PRO A 368 -18.60 15.94 -9.10
N GLY A 369 -18.43 15.96 -10.42
CA GLY A 369 -18.04 17.16 -11.17
C GLY A 369 -16.54 17.45 -11.20
N TYR A 370 -15.68 16.47 -10.92
CA TYR A 370 -14.23 16.61 -11.00
C TYR A 370 -13.62 15.56 -11.92
N ARG A 371 -12.62 15.98 -12.70
CA ARG A 371 -11.81 15.12 -13.57
C ARG A 371 -10.35 15.19 -13.10
N TRP A 372 -9.74 14.03 -12.87
CA TRP A 372 -8.35 13.93 -12.41
C TRP A 372 -7.43 13.53 -13.57
N HIS A 373 -6.28 14.18 -13.67
CA HIS A 373 -5.33 14.02 -14.79
C HIS A 373 -4.00 13.43 -14.36
N TYR A 374 -3.54 13.75 -13.15
CA TYR A 374 -2.26 13.30 -12.61
C TYR A 374 -2.39 12.86 -11.16
N CYS A 375 -1.56 11.90 -10.77
CA CYS A 375 -1.39 11.45 -9.41
C CYS A 375 0.09 11.46 -9.06
N THR A 376 0.43 11.92 -7.86
CA THR A 376 1.78 11.78 -7.31
C THR A 376 1.70 11.44 -5.82
N VAL A 377 2.74 10.79 -5.31
CA VAL A 377 2.84 10.35 -3.92
C VAL A 377 4.12 10.94 -3.34
N ASP A 378 4.10 11.28 -2.05
CA ASP A 378 5.30 11.74 -1.35
C ASP A 378 6.37 10.63 -1.27
N ALA A 379 7.61 11.04 -1.03
CA ALA A 379 8.71 10.09 -0.84
C ALA A 379 8.47 9.14 0.36
N ALA A 380 7.77 9.63 1.39
CA ALA A 380 7.40 8.83 2.56
C ALA A 380 6.33 7.77 2.23
N GLY A 381 5.54 7.91 1.17
CA GLY A 381 4.44 7.00 0.83
C GLY A 381 3.22 7.14 1.74
N THR A 382 3.07 8.29 2.40
CA THR A 382 2.02 8.61 3.37
C THR A 382 0.95 9.54 2.83
N LYS A 383 1.20 10.24 1.73
CA LYS A 383 0.24 11.16 1.11
C LYS A 383 0.25 11.02 -0.40
N ALA A 384 -0.94 11.12 -0.99
CA ALA A 384 -1.14 11.17 -2.43
C ALA A 384 -1.87 12.45 -2.83
N TRP A 385 -1.49 13.04 -3.95
CA TRP A 385 -2.15 14.20 -4.54
C TRP A 385 -2.67 13.84 -5.93
N LEU A 386 -3.97 14.06 -6.13
CA LEU A 386 -4.58 14.08 -7.44
C LEU A 386 -4.69 15.53 -7.92
N LEU A 387 -4.24 15.78 -9.15
CA LEU A 387 -4.32 17.08 -9.81
C LEU A 387 -5.35 17.00 -10.93
N GLY A 388 -6.31 17.92 -10.92
CA GLY A 388 -7.52 17.81 -11.71
C GLY A 388 -8.13 19.15 -12.11
N SER A 389 -9.26 19.05 -12.80
CA SER A 389 -10.09 20.17 -13.22
C SER A 389 -11.55 19.92 -12.85
N LEU A 390 -12.36 20.98 -12.88
CA LEU A 390 -13.81 20.86 -12.71
C LEU A 390 -14.44 20.38 -14.03
N ASP A 391 -15.24 19.32 -13.97
CA ASP A 391 -15.99 18.76 -15.10
C ASP A 391 -17.34 19.48 -15.18
N ALA A 392 -17.35 20.67 -15.80
CA ALA A 392 -18.58 21.40 -16.05
C ALA A 392 -19.31 20.73 -17.24
N GLY A 393 -20.45 20.11 -16.97
CA GLY A 393 -21.23 19.41 -17.99
C GLY A 393 -21.50 20.27 -19.23
N VAL A 394 -21.14 19.73 -20.40
CA VAL A 394 -21.53 20.11 -21.77
C VAL A 394 -22.26 21.46 -21.91
N GLY A 395 -21.49 22.54 -21.97
CA GLY A 395 -21.92 23.84 -22.51
C GLY A 395 -20.85 24.34 -23.48
N PRO A 396 -21.19 24.72 -24.72
CA PRO A 396 -20.16 25.14 -25.67
C PRO A 396 -19.72 26.58 -25.36
N GLY A 397 -18.45 26.76 -24.99
CA GLY A 397 -17.74 28.00 -25.33
C GLY A 397 -17.20 28.88 -24.20
N THR A 398 -16.67 28.35 -23.10
CA THR A 398 -15.69 29.13 -22.32
C THR A 398 -14.32 28.46 -22.32
N ALA A 399 -13.33 29.14 -22.90
CA ALA A 399 -11.95 28.65 -23.06
C ALA A 399 -11.18 28.48 -21.73
N ASP A 400 -11.81 28.78 -20.58
CA ASP A 400 -11.22 28.67 -19.25
C ASP A 400 -11.32 27.24 -18.64
N GLU A 401 -11.98 26.30 -19.33
CA GLU A 401 -12.49 25.06 -18.73
C GLU A 401 -11.48 23.89 -18.59
N ASN A 402 -10.22 24.04 -19.01
CA ASN A 402 -9.22 22.94 -18.97
C ASN A 402 -7.93 23.29 -18.21
N HIS A 403 -8.06 23.93 -17.04
CA HIS A 403 -6.91 24.22 -16.17
C HIS A 403 -6.82 23.25 -14.99
N MET A 404 -5.60 22.84 -14.61
CA MET A 404 -5.34 21.95 -13.47
C MET A 404 -5.41 22.71 -12.14
N SER A 405 -6.56 23.32 -11.85
CA SER A 405 -6.78 24.14 -10.66
C SER A 405 -7.12 23.31 -9.43
N GLU A 406 -7.64 22.10 -9.57
CA GLU A 406 -8.17 21.33 -8.45
C GLU A 406 -7.10 20.38 -7.91
N VAL A 407 -6.89 20.40 -6.60
CA VAL A 407 -5.92 19.55 -5.90
C VAL A 407 -6.65 18.78 -4.81
N LEU A 408 -6.67 17.45 -4.93
CA LEU A 408 -7.20 16.53 -3.93
C LEU A 408 -6.05 15.89 -3.18
N CYS A 409 -5.96 16.17 -1.88
CA CYS A 409 -4.98 15.54 -0.99
C CYS A 409 -5.62 14.36 -0.27
N ILE A 410 -5.02 13.18 -0.43
CA ILE A 410 -5.40 11.94 0.23
C ILE A 410 -4.31 11.60 1.24
N ASP A 411 -4.69 11.59 2.50
CA ASP A 411 -3.85 11.15 3.62
C ASP A 411 -3.94 9.63 3.68
N LEU A 412 -2.88 8.95 3.24
CA LEU A 412 -2.85 7.48 3.16
C LEU A 412 -2.71 6.84 4.54
N GLU A 413 -2.20 7.58 5.53
CA GLU A 413 -2.11 7.10 6.92
C GLU A 413 -3.51 6.85 7.50
N ARG A 414 -4.48 7.66 7.09
CA ARG A 414 -5.91 7.47 7.41
C ARG A 414 -6.52 6.21 6.80
N TYR A 415 -5.80 5.53 5.91
CA TYR A 415 -6.20 4.23 5.33
C TYR A 415 -5.27 3.08 5.75
N GLY A 416 -4.43 3.29 6.79
CA GLY A 416 -3.52 2.28 7.32
C GLY A 416 -2.18 2.16 6.59
N LEU A 417 -1.86 3.10 5.69
CA LEU A 417 -0.61 3.15 4.93
C LEU A 417 0.36 4.13 5.56
N LEU A 418 1.22 3.62 6.45
CA LEU A 418 1.98 4.40 7.43
C LEU A 418 3.44 4.68 7.02
N GLY A 419 3.76 4.49 5.75
CA GLY A 419 5.01 4.92 5.14
C GLY A 419 5.93 3.79 4.64
N ASN A 420 6.78 4.17 3.70
CA ASN A 420 7.77 3.31 3.03
C ASN A 420 8.84 2.78 4.00
N ASP A 421 9.31 3.61 4.94
CA ASP A 421 10.39 3.23 5.86
C ASP A 421 9.93 2.19 6.90
N MET A 422 8.70 2.34 7.39
CA MET A 422 8.10 1.42 8.36
C MET A 422 7.86 0.02 7.76
N THR A 423 7.62 -0.04 6.45
CA THR A 423 7.37 -1.29 5.72
C THR A 423 8.65 -1.92 5.15
N ALA A 424 9.67 -1.13 4.82
CA ALA A 424 10.98 -1.67 4.43
C ALA A 424 11.64 -2.47 5.57
N ALA A 425 11.46 -2.03 6.82
CA ALA A 425 12.03 -2.71 7.99
C ALA A 425 11.40 -4.09 8.31
N SER A 426 10.17 -4.35 7.86
CA SER A 426 9.50 -5.65 8.03
C SER A 426 9.91 -6.66 6.95
N SER A 427 10.10 -6.22 5.70
CA SER A 427 10.48 -7.10 4.57
C SER A 427 11.87 -7.73 4.74
N ASP A 428 12.81 -7.02 5.39
CA ASP A 428 14.15 -7.55 5.66
C ASP A 428 14.17 -8.63 6.76
N ARG A 429 13.10 -8.74 7.57
CA ARG A 429 12.94 -9.76 8.63
C ARG A 429 11.96 -10.88 8.27
N SER A 430 11.03 -10.63 7.35
CA SER A 430 10.03 -11.61 6.87
C SER A 430 10.61 -12.70 5.95
N LYS A 431 11.89 -12.58 5.52
CA LYS A 431 12.59 -13.58 4.68
C LYS A 431 13.09 -14.81 5.45
N THR A 432 12.24 -15.41 6.28
CA THR A 432 12.35 -16.83 6.66
C THR A 432 11.01 -17.51 6.39
N THR A 433 10.92 -17.99 5.15
CA THR A 433 9.87 -18.78 4.50
C THR A 433 8.99 -19.68 5.37
N GLU A 434 7.72 -19.75 4.96
CA GLU A 434 6.89 -20.96 4.98
C GLU A 434 7.72 -22.21 4.59
N ARG A 435 8.17 -22.94 5.58
CA ARG A 435 8.41 -24.38 5.53
C ARG A 435 7.99 -24.93 6.87
N SER A 436 7.07 -25.88 6.84
CA SER A 436 6.60 -26.66 7.98
C SER A 436 7.78 -27.16 8.83
N GLY A 437 7.89 -26.67 10.08
CA GLY A 437 8.85 -27.11 11.11
C GLY A 437 9.74 -25.98 11.66
N PRO A 438 10.06 -25.98 12.98
CA PRO A 438 10.71 -24.83 13.63
C PRO A 438 12.22 -24.87 13.37
N LEU A 439 12.69 -24.03 12.45
CA LEU A 439 14.10 -23.69 12.31
C LEU A 439 14.23 -22.19 12.03
N LEU A 440 13.97 -21.38 13.05
CA LEU A 440 14.47 -20.01 13.10
C LEU A 440 15.98 -20.09 13.40
N SER A 441 16.83 -19.77 12.42
CA SER A 441 18.28 -19.66 12.61
C SER A 441 18.66 -18.19 12.58
N GLY A 442 18.64 -17.54 13.74
CA GLY A 442 19.08 -16.16 13.93
C GLY A 442 18.96 -15.74 15.40
N LEU A 443 19.58 -14.61 15.77
CA LEU A 443 19.61 -14.08 17.15
C LEU A 443 18.24 -14.01 17.85
N GLY A 444 17.13 -13.96 17.09
CA GLY A 444 15.77 -13.96 17.62
C GLY A 444 15.24 -15.32 18.08
N ALA A 445 15.75 -16.43 17.53
CA ALA A 445 15.35 -17.78 17.91
C ALA A 445 15.81 -18.14 19.34
N ASP A 446 17.04 -17.75 19.66
CA ASP A 446 17.62 -17.93 21.00
C ASP A 446 16.84 -17.11 22.05
N LEU A 447 16.38 -15.92 21.68
CA LEU A 447 15.55 -15.07 22.54
C LEU A 447 14.15 -15.67 22.76
N VAL A 448 13.55 -16.26 21.73
CA VAL A 448 12.25 -16.97 21.86
C VAL A 448 12.38 -18.17 22.79
N ALA A 449 13.45 -18.94 22.69
CA ALA A 449 13.65 -20.13 23.51
C ALA A 449 13.76 -19.84 25.01
N VAL A 450 14.20 -18.63 25.38
CA VAL A 450 14.32 -18.19 26.78
C VAL A 450 13.10 -17.38 27.28
N PHE A 451 12.13 -17.08 26.41
CA PHE A 451 10.94 -16.33 26.79
C PHE A 451 10.03 -17.15 27.73
N ASP A 452 9.54 -16.49 28.79
CA ASP A 452 8.62 -17.08 29.78
C ASP A 452 9.15 -18.37 30.43
N GLN A 453 10.48 -18.48 30.54
CA GLN A 453 11.15 -19.59 31.21
C GLN A 453 11.63 -19.18 32.61
N PRO A 454 11.35 -20.00 33.64
CA PRO A 454 11.83 -19.73 34.99
C PRO A 454 13.36 -19.78 35.03
N PRO A 455 14.01 -19.05 35.94
CA PRO A 455 15.48 -18.97 36.01
C PRO A 455 16.14 -20.34 36.25
N GLU A 456 15.41 -21.27 36.87
CA GLU A 456 15.84 -22.67 37.08
C GLU A 456 16.05 -23.45 35.78
N SER A 457 15.42 -23.04 34.68
CA SER A 457 15.58 -23.65 33.35
C SER A 457 16.87 -23.19 32.63
N GLY A 458 17.68 -22.32 33.25
CA GLY A 458 18.88 -21.75 32.63
C GLY A 458 18.61 -20.58 31.69
N SER A 459 17.42 -19.97 31.78
CA SER A 459 17.07 -18.76 31.02
C SER A 459 17.73 -17.49 31.57
N ASP A 460 18.15 -17.49 32.84
CA ASP A 460 18.64 -16.30 33.56
C ASP A 460 17.65 -15.12 33.59
N SER A 461 16.35 -15.40 33.59
CA SER A 461 15.31 -14.38 33.73
C SER A 461 15.43 -13.62 35.07
N ASP A 462 15.54 -12.28 35.00
CA ASP A 462 15.86 -11.42 36.14
C ASP A 462 14.71 -10.51 36.59
N PHE A 463 13.53 -10.65 35.97
CA PHE A 463 12.36 -9.83 36.23
C PHE A 463 11.05 -10.62 36.05
N ILE A 464 10.02 -10.32 36.88
CA ILE A 464 8.73 -11.03 36.85
C ILE A 464 7.61 -10.04 36.56
N ILE A 465 6.73 -10.39 35.63
CA ILE A 465 5.50 -9.65 35.32
C ILE A 465 4.27 -10.50 35.68
N THR A 466 3.24 -9.86 36.21
CA THR A 466 1.92 -10.47 36.46
C THR A 466 0.84 -9.64 35.80
N ALA A 467 -0.31 -10.25 35.52
CA ALA A 467 -1.44 -9.66 34.81
C ALA A 467 -2.79 -10.03 35.46
N ASN A 468 -3.90 -9.54 34.91
CA ASN A 468 -5.23 -9.96 35.32
C ASN A 468 -5.55 -11.35 34.75
N PRO A 469 -6.25 -12.24 35.47
CA PRO A 469 -6.72 -13.51 34.93
C PRO A 469 -7.69 -13.29 33.74
N ASP A 470 -7.69 -14.19 32.75
CA ASP A 470 -8.52 -14.07 31.54
C ASP A 470 -10.03 -14.39 31.77
N ASP A 471 -10.37 -15.05 32.88
CA ASP A 471 -11.72 -15.61 33.15
C ASP A 471 -12.65 -14.72 34.01
N GLU A 472 -12.22 -13.53 34.45
CA GLU A 472 -13.09 -12.64 35.22
C GLU A 472 -13.98 -11.82 34.25
N PRO A 473 -15.32 -11.93 34.32
CA PRO A 473 -16.18 -11.03 33.57
C PRO A 473 -15.95 -9.60 34.07
N ASP A 474 -15.87 -8.62 33.15
CA ASP A 474 -15.78 -7.19 33.45
C ASP A 474 -16.92 -6.78 34.40
N THR A 475 -16.74 -6.92 35.71
CA THR A 475 -17.67 -6.41 36.73
C THR A 475 -17.37 -4.94 36.95
N ASP A 476 -17.66 -4.12 35.94
CA ASP A 476 -17.64 -2.66 36.03
C ASP A 476 -18.83 -2.10 36.86
N ASP A 477 -19.56 -2.94 37.60
CA ASP A 477 -20.82 -2.58 38.26
C ASP A 477 -20.81 -2.63 39.80
N LEU A 478 -19.64 -2.64 40.47
CA LEU A 478 -19.57 -2.57 41.94
C LEU A 478 -18.58 -1.51 42.44
N SER A 479 -19.01 -0.25 42.43
CA SER A 479 -19.09 0.65 43.61
C SER A 479 -18.88 2.12 43.20
N ASP A 480 -19.98 2.82 42.93
CA ASP A 480 -20.02 4.28 42.74
C ASP A 480 -20.03 5.03 44.09
N ASP A 481 -19.34 4.51 45.11
CA ASP A 481 -19.27 5.14 46.43
C ASP A 481 -17.92 4.89 47.11
N ALA A 482 -16.92 5.69 46.73
CA ALA A 482 -15.71 5.86 47.53
C ALA A 482 -15.20 7.29 47.41
N SER A 483 -15.65 8.12 48.35
CA SER A 483 -15.01 9.36 48.77
C SER A 483 -13.48 9.22 48.87
N SER A 484 -12.77 10.08 48.14
CA SER A 484 -11.51 10.72 48.52
C SER A 484 -10.74 10.16 49.74
N GLN A 485 -10.00 9.06 49.57
CA GLN A 485 -8.80 8.75 50.35
C GLN A 485 -7.75 8.06 49.46
N ALA A 486 -6.58 8.68 49.30
CA ALA A 486 -5.48 8.14 48.53
C ALA A 486 -4.72 7.07 49.34
N GLN A 487 -4.84 5.77 48.99
CA GLN A 487 -3.88 4.66 49.21
C GLN A 487 -4.27 3.40 48.37
N PRO A 488 -3.36 2.46 48.02
CA PRO A 488 -1.90 2.51 47.80
C PRO A 488 -1.49 2.21 46.33
N ALA A 489 -0.28 2.60 45.91
CA ALA A 489 0.28 2.31 44.57
C ALA A 489 0.78 0.85 44.38
N PHE A 490 0.42 -0.04 45.31
CA PHE A 490 0.91 -1.41 45.38
C PHE A 490 -0.27 -2.38 45.49
N LEU A 491 -0.17 -3.52 44.81
CA LEU A 491 -1.13 -4.61 44.96
C LEU A 491 -1.16 -5.09 46.41
N SER A 492 -2.37 -5.40 46.91
CA SER A 492 -2.53 -6.05 48.20
C SER A 492 -1.89 -7.44 48.17
N SER A 493 -1.37 -7.91 49.31
CA SER A 493 -0.72 -9.23 49.42
C SER A 493 -1.63 -10.42 49.09
N ASN A 494 -2.95 -10.19 49.00
CA ASN A 494 -3.97 -11.20 48.73
C ASN A 494 -4.68 -10.98 47.39
N ALA A 495 -4.18 -10.11 46.51
CA ALA A 495 -4.78 -9.89 45.20
C ALA A 495 -4.61 -11.14 44.31
N GLU A 496 -5.71 -11.60 43.71
CA GLU A 496 -5.67 -12.65 42.70
C GLU A 496 -4.98 -12.09 41.45
N THR A 497 -3.89 -12.74 41.03
CA THR A 497 -3.09 -12.35 39.87
C THR A 497 -2.84 -13.56 38.99
N SER A 498 -2.55 -13.31 37.73
CA SER A 498 -2.18 -14.36 36.78
C SER A 498 -0.93 -15.13 37.22
N PRO A 499 -0.64 -16.28 36.59
CA PRO A 499 0.67 -16.92 36.69
C PRO A 499 1.82 -15.94 36.38
N PRO A 500 2.99 -16.08 37.03
CA PRO A 500 4.13 -15.20 36.82
C PRO A 500 4.78 -15.42 35.46
N ILE A 501 4.94 -14.34 34.70
CA ILE A 501 5.63 -14.32 33.41
C ILE A 501 7.09 -13.95 33.65
N HIS A 502 8.00 -14.85 33.25
CA HIS A 502 9.44 -14.68 33.49
C HIS A 502 10.10 -13.98 32.29
N VAL A 503 10.73 -12.82 32.55
CA VAL A 503 11.29 -11.97 31.48
C VAL A 503 12.65 -11.37 31.85
N HIS A 504 13.37 -10.95 30.83
CA HIS A 504 14.67 -10.30 30.92
C HIS A 504 14.52 -8.79 30.89
N ARG A 505 14.96 -8.15 31.97
CA ARG A 505 14.98 -6.69 32.13
C ARG A 505 15.71 -5.98 30.99
N ILE A 506 16.81 -6.55 30.49
CA ILE A 506 17.57 -5.94 29.40
C ILE A 506 16.73 -5.76 28.14
N ILE A 507 15.86 -6.73 27.83
CA ILE A 507 14.97 -6.69 26.66
C ILE A 507 13.89 -5.63 26.87
N LEU A 508 13.29 -5.59 28.07
CA LEU A 508 12.31 -4.55 28.43
C LEU A 508 12.91 -3.14 28.31
N GLN A 509 14.12 -2.91 28.82
CA GLN A 509 14.77 -1.59 28.73
C GLN A 509 15.13 -1.18 27.30
N LEU A 510 15.46 -2.13 26.43
CA LEU A 510 15.83 -1.86 25.05
C LEU A 510 14.60 -1.65 24.14
N ARG A 511 13.53 -2.41 24.36
CA ARG A 511 12.41 -2.54 23.43
C ARG A 511 11.12 -1.87 23.92
N TRP A 512 11.04 -1.50 25.21
CA TRP A 512 9.87 -0.84 25.81
C TRP A 512 10.25 0.53 26.39
N PRO A 513 10.02 1.64 25.65
CA PRO A 513 10.43 2.98 26.05
C PRO A 513 9.86 3.43 27.40
N HIS A 514 8.62 3.04 27.71
CA HIS A 514 7.98 3.33 28.99
C HIS A 514 8.74 2.68 30.16
N PHE A 515 9.03 1.37 30.06
CA PHE A 515 9.79 0.66 31.09
C PHE A 515 11.21 1.21 31.25
N LYS A 516 11.87 1.59 30.16
CA LYS A 516 13.18 2.24 30.23
C LYS A 516 13.13 3.52 31.09
N ARG A 517 12.12 4.36 30.91
CA ARG A 517 11.93 5.59 31.70
C ARG A 517 11.66 5.27 33.17
N LEU A 518 10.71 4.37 33.42
CA LEU A 518 10.31 3.93 34.75
C LEU A 518 11.50 3.33 35.53
N TYR A 519 12.28 2.46 34.90
CA TYR A 519 13.42 1.83 35.52
C TYR A 519 14.60 2.80 35.74
N SER A 520 14.81 3.74 34.81
CA SER A 520 15.85 4.79 34.96
C SER A 520 15.52 5.76 36.10
N ALA A 521 14.24 5.95 36.40
CA ALA A 521 13.76 6.76 37.52
C ALA A 521 13.88 6.08 38.89
N GLN A 522 14.41 4.84 38.95
CA GLN A 522 14.59 4.04 40.18
C GLN A 522 13.29 3.90 40.99
N MET A 523 12.16 3.70 40.30
CA MET A 523 10.86 3.48 40.92
C MET A 523 10.78 2.12 41.65
N ALA A 524 9.61 1.77 42.18
CA ALA A 524 9.42 0.60 43.04
C ALA A 524 9.86 -0.71 42.36
N GLU A 525 9.66 -0.81 41.06
CA GLU A 525 9.99 -1.96 40.19
C GLU A 525 11.48 -2.16 40.03
N TYR A 526 12.27 -1.09 40.18
CA TYR A 526 13.73 -1.17 40.24
C TYR A 526 14.18 -2.02 41.43
N HIS A 527 13.49 -1.86 42.56
CA HIS A 527 13.83 -2.50 43.84
C HIS A 527 13.16 -3.87 43.97
N SER A 528 11.90 -4.01 43.56
CA SER A 528 11.13 -5.25 43.71
C SER A 528 11.48 -6.30 42.64
N LYS A 529 12.00 -5.89 41.47
CA LYS A 529 12.14 -6.73 40.27
C LYS A 529 10.82 -7.38 39.81
N ARG A 530 9.69 -6.79 40.20
CA ARG A 530 8.34 -7.29 39.90
C ARG A 530 7.43 -6.14 39.49
N MET A 531 6.61 -6.37 38.48
CA MET A 531 5.61 -5.42 37.98
C MET A 531 4.28 -6.13 37.73
N HIS A 532 3.17 -5.42 37.93
CA HIS A 532 1.84 -5.89 37.56
C HIS A 532 1.22 -4.99 36.49
N ILE A 533 0.68 -5.60 35.44
CA ILE A 533 0.00 -4.92 34.34
C ILE A 533 -1.49 -5.26 34.41
N PRO A 534 -2.39 -4.29 34.64
CA PRO A 534 -3.82 -4.53 34.83
C PRO A 534 -4.54 -4.74 33.47
N GLU A 535 -4.05 -5.68 32.67
CA GLU A 535 -4.62 -6.10 31.39
C GLU A 535 -4.76 -7.64 31.39
N PRO A 536 -5.58 -8.24 30.52
CA PRO A 536 -5.73 -9.69 30.46
C PRO A 536 -4.40 -10.41 30.24
N TYR A 537 -4.22 -11.56 30.88
CA TYR A 537 -3.00 -12.33 30.88
C TYR A 537 -2.57 -12.72 29.45
N SER A 538 -3.52 -13.15 28.61
CA SER A 538 -3.24 -13.50 27.21
C SER A 538 -2.65 -12.31 26.44
N VAL A 539 -3.24 -11.13 26.60
CA VAL A 539 -2.83 -9.87 25.95
C VAL A 539 -1.44 -9.42 26.41
N VAL A 540 -1.20 -9.43 27.73
CA VAL A 540 0.11 -9.06 28.30
C VAL A 540 1.19 -10.01 27.82
N ARG A 541 0.88 -11.31 27.77
CA ARG A 541 1.82 -12.34 27.32
C ARG A 541 2.15 -12.20 25.83
N ALA A 542 1.16 -11.91 24.99
CA ALA A 542 1.35 -11.61 23.57
C ALA A 542 2.19 -10.34 23.34
N PHE A 543 1.91 -9.27 24.11
CA PHE A 543 2.69 -8.03 24.10
C PHE A 543 4.17 -8.27 24.47
N LEU A 544 4.42 -9.00 25.55
CA LEU A 544 5.77 -9.33 25.97
C LEU A 544 6.48 -10.22 24.96
N TYR A 545 5.78 -11.17 24.34
CA TYR A 545 6.32 -12.00 23.27
C TYR A 545 6.77 -11.15 22.07
N TYR A 546 5.98 -10.14 21.68
CA TYR A 546 6.38 -9.16 20.66
C TYR A 546 7.67 -8.41 21.02
N LEU A 547 7.89 -8.07 22.29
CA LEU A 547 9.16 -7.46 22.73
C LEU A 547 10.38 -8.37 22.57
N TYR A 548 10.20 -9.67 22.36
CA TYR A 548 11.28 -10.61 22.05
C TYR A 548 11.40 -10.83 20.55
N THR A 549 10.28 -11.01 19.85
CA THR A 549 10.25 -11.45 18.45
C THR A 549 10.12 -10.35 17.42
N ASP A 550 9.59 -9.18 17.81
CA ASP A 550 9.19 -8.11 16.90
C ASP A 550 8.14 -8.59 15.86
N SER A 551 7.41 -9.66 16.19
CA SER A 551 6.36 -10.27 15.40
C SER A 551 5.07 -10.39 16.21
N ILE A 552 3.95 -10.16 15.54
CA ILE A 552 2.60 -10.40 16.06
C ILE A 552 1.92 -11.57 15.33
N SER A 553 2.69 -12.43 14.65
CA SER A 553 2.16 -13.58 13.92
C SER A 553 1.50 -14.58 14.87
N GLY A 554 0.48 -15.31 14.37
CA GLY A 554 -0.30 -16.22 15.20
C GLY A 554 0.61 -17.29 15.77
N HIS A 555 0.74 -17.33 17.09
CA HIS A 555 1.56 -18.31 17.79
C HIS A 555 0.66 -19.12 18.70
N PRO A 556 0.63 -20.47 18.57
CA PRO A 556 -0.33 -21.31 19.28
C PRO A 556 -0.29 -21.11 20.80
N ASP A 557 0.90 -20.84 21.34
CA ASP A 557 1.06 -20.68 22.79
C ASP A 557 0.97 -19.22 23.27
N TYR A 558 1.25 -18.21 22.45
CA TYR A 558 1.52 -16.84 22.93
C TYR A 558 0.65 -15.74 22.29
N CYS A 559 0.00 -16.03 21.16
CA CYS A 559 -0.88 -15.11 20.44
C CYS A 559 -1.78 -15.96 19.54
N SER A 560 -2.68 -16.72 20.15
CA SER A 560 -3.58 -17.64 19.46
C SER A 560 -4.73 -16.90 18.80
N ASP A 561 -5.29 -15.91 19.51
CA ASP A 561 -6.56 -15.30 19.16
C ASP A 561 -6.39 -13.88 18.65
N ILE A 562 -7.26 -13.49 17.72
CA ILE A 562 -7.26 -12.14 17.14
C ILE A 562 -7.68 -11.08 18.19
N ILE A 563 -8.38 -11.51 19.25
CA ILE A 563 -8.75 -10.68 20.40
C ILE A 563 -7.49 -10.25 21.16
N ASP A 564 -6.48 -11.12 21.28
CA ASP A 564 -5.21 -10.77 21.93
C ASP A 564 -4.52 -9.62 21.17
N VAL A 565 -4.55 -9.65 19.84
CA VAL A 565 -4.02 -8.59 18.98
C VAL A 565 -4.80 -7.28 19.14
N ALA A 566 -6.12 -7.37 19.34
CA ALA A 566 -6.97 -6.21 19.63
C ALA A 566 -6.65 -5.60 21.02
N GLY A 567 -6.38 -6.43 22.03
CA GLY A 567 -5.86 -5.97 23.32
C GLY A 567 -4.47 -5.36 23.21
N MET A 568 -3.59 -5.96 22.39
CA MET A 568 -2.26 -5.43 22.12
C MET A 568 -2.30 -4.06 21.44
N LEU A 569 -3.33 -3.79 20.61
CA LEU A 569 -3.55 -2.46 20.04
C LEU A 569 -3.76 -1.41 21.14
N VAL A 570 -4.56 -1.74 22.15
CA VAL A 570 -4.80 -0.88 23.33
C VAL A 570 -3.50 -0.64 24.09
N MET A 571 -2.74 -1.68 24.37
CA MET A 571 -1.42 -1.56 25.01
C MET A 571 -0.43 -0.74 24.16
N ALA A 572 -0.44 -0.91 22.83
CA ALA A 572 0.43 -0.17 21.93
C ALA A 572 0.15 1.34 21.97
N ASN A 573 -1.12 1.72 22.08
CA ASN A 573 -1.50 3.11 22.26
C ASN A 573 -1.12 3.63 23.66
N LEU A 574 -1.44 2.85 24.72
CA LEU A 574 -1.14 3.23 26.11
C LEU A 574 0.36 3.47 26.34
N TYR A 575 1.21 2.61 25.78
CA TYR A 575 2.65 2.65 26.00
C TYR A 575 3.43 3.40 24.91
N ASP A 576 2.72 4.07 24.00
CA ASP A 576 3.30 4.82 22.88
C ASP A 576 4.30 3.98 22.08
N MET A 577 3.78 2.89 21.50
CA MET A 577 4.53 1.97 20.64
C MET A 577 4.00 2.01 19.20
N PRO A 578 4.43 3.01 18.38
CA PRO A 578 3.86 3.25 17.05
C PRO A 578 3.98 2.03 16.13
N LYS A 579 5.12 1.35 16.14
CA LYS A 579 5.36 0.17 15.30
C LYS A 579 4.39 -0.97 15.63
N LEU A 580 4.17 -1.24 16.91
CA LEU A 580 3.24 -2.28 17.34
C LEU A 580 1.80 -1.92 16.95
N ARG A 581 1.43 -0.65 17.14
CA ARG A 581 0.13 -0.11 16.78
C ARG A 581 -0.18 -0.34 15.30
N VAL A 582 0.76 -0.01 14.42
CA VAL A 582 0.68 -0.27 12.96
C VAL A 582 0.41 -1.74 12.66
N LEU A 583 1.22 -2.63 13.26
CA LEU A 583 1.12 -4.07 13.03
C LEU A 583 -0.25 -4.59 13.46
N CYS A 584 -0.74 -4.18 14.63
CA CYS A 584 -2.06 -4.56 15.12
C CYS A 584 -3.17 -4.04 14.18
N VAL A 585 -3.15 -2.76 13.79
CA VAL A 585 -4.16 -2.20 12.87
C VAL A 585 -4.20 -2.96 11.55
N ASN A 586 -3.04 -3.22 10.94
CA ASN A 586 -2.95 -3.94 9.68
C ASN A 586 -3.52 -5.36 9.82
N ARG A 587 -3.09 -6.11 10.83
CA ARG A 587 -3.55 -7.49 11.04
C ARG A 587 -5.05 -7.57 11.34
N LEU A 588 -5.53 -6.76 12.29
CA LEU A 588 -6.94 -6.72 12.67
C LEU A 588 -7.82 -6.39 11.47
N SER A 589 -7.39 -5.47 10.60
CA SER A 589 -8.16 -5.09 9.42
C SER A 589 -8.29 -6.18 8.34
N ARG A 590 -7.33 -7.12 8.32
CA ARG A 590 -7.26 -8.24 7.37
C ARG A 590 -8.03 -9.46 7.85
N GLU A 591 -8.01 -9.70 9.16
CA GLU A 591 -8.59 -10.86 9.82
C GLU A 591 -9.94 -10.52 10.49
N LEU A 592 -10.66 -9.51 10.00
CA LEU A 592 -12.01 -9.19 10.46
C LEU A 592 -12.98 -10.35 10.18
N ASP A 593 -13.56 -10.88 11.24
CA ASP A 593 -14.54 -11.96 11.20
C ASP A 593 -15.83 -11.58 11.94
N VAL A 594 -16.87 -12.39 11.79
CA VAL A 594 -18.18 -12.12 12.40
C VAL A 594 -18.14 -12.23 13.92
N GLU A 595 -17.29 -13.10 14.46
CA GLU A 595 -17.22 -13.42 15.89
C GLU A 595 -16.61 -12.26 16.69
N ASN A 596 -15.56 -11.65 16.15
CA ASN A 596 -14.68 -10.71 16.82
C ASN A 596 -14.87 -9.25 16.34
N ALA A 597 -15.57 -8.99 15.23
CA ALA A 597 -15.69 -7.63 14.67
C ALA A 597 -16.21 -6.58 15.66
N ALA A 598 -17.17 -6.94 16.53
CA ALA A 598 -17.73 -6.03 17.53
C ALA A 598 -16.69 -5.63 18.60
N ILE A 599 -15.88 -6.59 19.05
CA ILE A 599 -14.79 -6.35 20.01
C ILE A 599 -13.70 -5.52 19.33
N ILE A 600 -13.32 -5.85 18.10
CA ILE A 600 -12.30 -5.10 17.33
C ILE A 600 -12.74 -3.65 17.14
N TRP A 601 -14.02 -3.42 16.81
CA TRP A 601 -14.59 -2.08 16.70
C TRP A 601 -14.46 -1.29 18.01
N GLU A 602 -14.85 -1.90 19.14
CA GLU A 602 -14.77 -1.26 20.45
C GLU A 602 -13.33 -0.90 20.83
N ARG A 603 -12.39 -1.85 20.65
CA ARG A 603 -10.98 -1.65 20.99
C ARG A 603 -10.31 -0.61 20.09
N ALA A 604 -10.65 -0.58 18.80
CA ALA A 604 -10.20 0.46 17.87
C ALA A 604 -10.72 1.86 18.27
N GLY A 605 -11.97 1.94 18.77
CA GLY A 605 -12.53 3.17 19.33
C GLY A 605 -11.77 3.66 20.57
N ARG A 606 -11.41 2.75 21.49
CA ARG A 606 -10.62 3.08 22.69
C ARG A 606 -9.23 3.63 22.36
N THR A 607 -8.64 3.20 21.24
CA THR A 607 -7.31 3.67 20.80
C THR A 607 -7.35 4.85 19.84
N ASN A 608 -8.53 5.38 19.54
CA ASN A 608 -8.74 6.44 18.55
C ASN A 608 -8.17 6.06 17.15
N GLU A 609 -8.23 4.77 16.80
CA GLU A 609 -7.84 4.26 15.48
C GLU A 609 -9.05 4.29 14.56
N GLU A 610 -9.40 5.50 14.12
CA GLU A 610 -10.66 5.82 13.41
C GLU A 610 -10.89 4.94 12.19
N TRP A 611 -9.84 4.64 11.42
CA TRP A 611 -9.97 3.83 10.20
C TRP A 611 -10.37 2.40 10.50
N LEU A 612 -9.67 1.74 11.43
CA LEU A 612 -10.00 0.37 11.83
C LEU A 612 -11.39 0.33 12.45
N MET A 613 -11.73 1.34 13.26
CA MET A 613 -13.06 1.49 13.85
C MET A 613 -14.12 1.59 12.75
N ARG A 614 -14.01 2.50 11.77
CA ARG A 614 -14.99 2.61 10.66
C ARG A 614 -15.10 1.31 9.86
N ARG A 615 -13.96 0.69 9.52
CA ARG A 615 -13.93 -0.56 8.78
C ARG A 615 -14.62 -1.70 9.53
N ALA A 616 -14.36 -1.83 10.83
CA ALA A 616 -15.01 -2.83 11.68
C ALA A 616 -16.51 -2.54 11.85
N ALA A 617 -16.90 -1.27 11.97
CA ALA A 617 -18.31 -0.86 12.03
C ALA A 617 -19.05 -1.22 10.73
N GLN A 618 -18.48 -0.87 9.57
CA GLN A 618 -19.05 -1.21 8.26
C GLN A 618 -19.19 -2.74 8.11
N PHE A 619 -18.19 -3.50 8.55
CA PHE A 619 -18.26 -4.96 8.56
C PHE A 619 -19.39 -5.47 9.47
N CYS A 620 -19.52 -4.89 10.68
CA CYS A 620 -20.60 -5.22 11.60
C CYS A 620 -21.97 -4.96 10.98
N LEU A 621 -22.15 -3.84 10.30
CA LEU A 621 -23.41 -3.44 9.65
C LEU A 621 -23.74 -4.34 8.44
N ASN A 622 -22.76 -4.66 7.60
CA ASN A 622 -22.92 -5.58 6.47
C ASN A 622 -23.30 -7.00 6.92
N HIS A 623 -22.91 -7.39 8.14
CA HIS A 623 -23.19 -8.69 8.72
C HIS A 623 -24.07 -8.63 9.97
N TRP A 624 -24.88 -7.57 10.11
CA TRP A 624 -25.56 -7.20 11.35
C TRP A 624 -26.32 -8.37 11.97
N GLY A 625 -27.11 -9.08 11.18
CA GLY A 625 -27.90 -10.22 11.66
C GLY A 625 -27.06 -11.30 12.34
N ARG A 626 -25.82 -11.56 11.89
CA ARG A 626 -24.95 -12.56 12.56
C ARG A 626 -24.19 -11.96 13.73
N VAL A 627 -23.70 -10.74 13.58
CA VAL A 627 -22.88 -10.05 14.60
C VAL A 627 -23.66 -9.82 15.89
N VAL A 628 -24.94 -9.42 15.82
CA VAL A 628 -25.75 -9.18 17.04
C VAL A 628 -25.97 -10.43 17.92
N ARG A 629 -25.62 -11.62 17.42
CA ARG A 629 -25.77 -12.89 18.14
C ARG A 629 -24.48 -13.37 18.80
N THR A 630 -23.34 -12.75 18.51
CA THR A 630 -22.03 -13.15 19.05
C THR A 630 -21.88 -12.68 20.49
N GLU A 631 -21.04 -13.38 21.27
CA GLU A 631 -20.76 -12.98 22.65
C GLU A 631 -20.05 -11.62 22.69
N GLY A 632 -19.15 -11.36 21.74
CA GLY A 632 -18.44 -10.09 21.63
C GLY A 632 -19.33 -8.87 21.36
N PHE A 633 -20.49 -9.05 20.72
CA PHE A 633 -21.47 -7.97 20.59
C PHE A 633 -22.29 -7.79 21.87
N LYS A 634 -22.65 -8.90 22.54
CA LYS A 634 -23.41 -8.87 23.80
C LYS A 634 -22.62 -8.28 24.97
N SER A 635 -21.29 -8.38 24.93
CA SER A 635 -20.39 -7.81 25.93
C SER A 635 -20.18 -6.29 25.77
N LEU A 636 -20.67 -5.67 24.68
CA LEU A 636 -20.52 -4.23 24.48
C LEU A 636 -21.34 -3.43 25.51
N SER A 637 -20.75 -2.33 25.99
CA SER A 637 -21.46 -1.40 26.86
C SER A 637 -22.68 -0.78 26.16
N ARG A 638 -23.67 -0.33 26.94
CA ARG A 638 -24.86 0.34 26.41
C ARG A 638 -24.50 1.57 25.55
N GLN A 639 -23.46 2.31 25.94
CA GLN A 639 -23.00 3.48 25.20
C GLN A 639 -22.39 3.07 23.85
N SER A 640 -21.53 2.04 23.85
CA SER A 640 -20.90 1.49 22.65
C SER A 640 -21.94 0.92 21.67
N LEU A 641 -23.01 0.30 22.16
CA LEU A 641 -24.10 -0.18 21.29
C LEU A 641 -24.82 0.97 20.57
N ILE A 642 -25.06 2.09 21.26
CA ILE A 642 -25.69 3.27 20.66
C ILE A 642 -24.76 3.86 19.60
N GLU A 643 -23.47 4.04 19.94
CA GLU A 643 -22.47 4.59 19.03
C GLU A 643 -22.31 3.77 17.76
N LEU A 644 -22.27 2.43 17.86
CA LEU A 644 -22.21 1.55 16.70
C LEU A 644 -23.44 1.71 15.78
N CYS A 645 -24.62 1.95 16.36
CA CYS A 645 -25.84 2.19 15.59
C CYS A 645 -25.87 3.58 14.95
N GLU A 646 -25.20 4.58 15.55
CA GLU A 646 -25.09 5.95 15.03
C GLU A 646 -24.10 6.06 13.85
N VAL A 647 -23.25 5.06 13.61
CA VAL A 647 -22.37 5.02 12.42
C VAL A 647 -23.16 4.99 11.10
N VAL A 648 -24.43 4.58 11.14
CA VAL A 648 -25.30 4.52 9.97
C VAL A 648 -25.84 5.91 9.64
N ASP A 649 -25.55 6.43 8.45
CA ASP A 649 -26.21 7.62 7.92
C ASP A 649 -27.74 7.45 7.95
N MET A 650 -28.48 8.53 8.19
CA MET A 650 -29.96 8.51 8.26
C MET A 650 -30.66 7.96 7.01
N GLU A 651 -29.92 7.71 5.93
CA GLU A 651 -30.38 7.12 4.66
C GLU A 651 -30.18 5.59 4.55
N GLY A 652 -29.64 4.94 5.60
CA GLY A 652 -29.37 3.49 5.61
C GLY A 652 -30.64 2.64 5.40
N ARG A 653 -30.70 1.91 4.28
CA ARG A 653 -31.84 1.03 3.95
C ARG A 653 -31.55 -0.42 4.34
N ILE A 654 -32.46 -1.07 5.07
CA ILE A 654 -32.38 -2.51 5.36
C ILE A 654 -32.68 -3.29 4.07
N VAL A 655 -31.65 -3.83 3.45
CA VAL A 655 -31.77 -4.69 2.27
C VAL A 655 -32.09 -6.11 2.76
N ALA A 656 -33.30 -6.59 2.48
CA ALA A 656 -33.73 -7.94 2.84
C ALA A 656 -33.19 -8.99 1.84
N GLY A 657 -33.11 -10.25 2.29
CA GLY A 657 -32.45 -11.39 1.62
C GLY A 657 -32.61 -11.54 0.09
N PRO A 658 -33.77 -11.26 -0.55
CA PRO A 658 -33.90 -11.38 -2.00
C PRO A 658 -33.09 -10.33 -2.79
N GLU A 659 -32.87 -9.14 -2.24
CA GLU A 659 -32.04 -8.10 -2.87
C GLU A 659 -30.54 -8.39 -2.68
N LEU A 660 -30.16 -9.07 -1.59
CA LEU A 660 -28.78 -9.53 -1.36
C LEU A 660 -28.37 -10.60 -2.38
N GLU A 661 -29.30 -11.50 -2.75
CA GLU A 661 -29.09 -12.47 -3.84
C GLU A 661 -29.00 -11.79 -5.22
N MET A 662 -29.67 -10.65 -5.41
CA MET A 662 -29.58 -9.87 -6.66
C MET A 662 -28.23 -9.14 -6.78
N VAL A 663 -27.68 -8.65 -5.67
CA VAL A 663 -26.30 -8.10 -5.62
C VAL A 663 -25.25 -9.21 -5.86
N GLY A 664 -25.51 -10.43 -5.38
CA GLY A 664 -24.70 -11.61 -5.71
C GLY A 664 -24.85 -12.08 -7.17
N ALA A 665 -26.05 -12.01 -7.74
CA ALA A 665 -26.34 -12.46 -9.10
C ALA A 665 -25.78 -11.53 -10.19
N LEU A 666 -25.58 -10.24 -9.90
CA LEU A 666 -24.91 -9.30 -10.82
C LEU A 666 -23.42 -9.62 -11.05
N THR A 667 -22.84 -10.53 -10.25
CA THR A 667 -21.46 -11.04 -10.46
C THR A 667 -21.40 -12.30 -11.34
N ALA A 668 -22.54 -12.89 -11.71
CA ALA A 668 -22.59 -14.17 -12.37
C ALA A 668 -23.76 -14.31 -13.37
N GLU A 669 -23.78 -13.50 -14.43
CA GLU A 669 -24.52 -13.86 -15.65
C GLU A 669 -23.66 -13.71 -16.90
N GLY A 670 -22.86 -14.74 -17.12
CA GLY A 670 -22.42 -15.18 -18.42
C GLY A 670 -22.45 -16.69 -18.44
N LEU A 671 -23.63 -17.29 -18.66
CA LEU A 671 -23.92 -18.59 -19.28
C LEU A 671 -25.37 -19.00 -18.98
N GLY A 672 -26.21 -19.03 -20.01
CA GLY A 672 -27.63 -19.36 -19.89
C GLY A 672 -27.91 -20.85 -19.65
N SER A 673 -29.04 -21.13 -19.00
CA SER A 673 -29.98 -22.20 -19.39
C SER A 673 -31.25 -22.09 -18.56
N GLY A 674 -32.40 -22.16 -19.21
CA GLY A 674 -33.70 -21.87 -18.61
C GLY A 674 -34.23 -22.94 -17.66
N ARG A 675 -35.10 -22.49 -16.74
CA ARG A 675 -36.19 -23.31 -16.20
C ARG A 675 -37.25 -22.46 -15.52
N GLU A 676 -38.45 -22.46 -16.09
CA GLU A 676 -39.66 -21.91 -15.49
C GLU A 676 -40.09 -22.75 -14.27
N SER A 677 -40.51 -22.09 -13.17
CA SER A 677 -41.68 -22.54 -12.41
C SER A 677 -42.24 -21.52 -11.42
N LYS A 678 -43.46 -21.08 -11.78
CA LYS A 678 -44.68 -20.95 -10.96
C LYS A 678 -44.65 -20.08 -9.69
N ARG A 679 -45.23 -18.89 -9.88
CA ARG A 679 -45.82 -18.02 -8.86
C ARG A 679 -47.16 -18.62 -8.40
N SER A 680 -47.35 -18.84 -7.09
CA SER A 680 -48.64 -19.15 -6.48
C SER A 680 -49.24 -17.88 -5.86
N GLN A 681 -50.50 -17.63 -6.19
CA GLN A 681 -51.31 -16.49 -5.75
C GLN A 681 -52.34 -16.96 -4.71
N ILE A 682 -52.82 -16.01 -3.89
CA ILE A 682 -54.15 -15.92 -3.23
C ILE A 682 -54.18 -16.07 -1.69
N GLY A 683 -54.79 -15.07 -1.04
CA GLY A 683 -55.40 -15.12 0.29
C GLY A 683 -55.99 -13.78 0.75
N LEU A 684 -57.27 -13.53 0.43
CA LEU A 684 -58.11 -12.34 0.73
C LEU A 684 -58.71 -12.31 2.16
N SER A 685 -58.93 -11.10 2.70
CA SER A 685 -60.14 -10.62 3.47
C SER A 685 -59.79 -9.30 4.20
N GLY A 686 -60.53 -8.19 4.26
CA GLY A 686 -61.90 -7.84 3.89
C GLY A 686 -62.63 -7.15 5.07
N ALA A 687 -63.21 -5.95 4.83
CA ALA A 687 -64.23 -5.18 5.60
C ALA A 687 -63.74 -4.05 6.57
N MET A 688 -63.97 -2.74 6.28
CA MET A 688 -65.19 -1.87 6.42
C MET A 688 -65.28 -1.24 7.84
N THR A 689 -65.63 0.03 8.15
CA THR A 689 -66.30 1.20 7.53
C THR A 689 -65.92 2.52 8.25
N ASP A 690 -66.45 3.64 7.71
CA ASP A 690 -66.85 4.94 8.33
C ASP A 690 -65.98 6.15 7.93
N ASP A 691 -66.50 7.35 7.66
CA ASP A 691 -67.73 7.87 7.03
C ASP A 691 -67.54 9.42 6.93
N VAL A 692 -68.24 10.08 6.00
CA VAL A 692 -68.59 11.54 5.91
C VAL A 692 -67.48 12.62 5.84
N ASP A 693 -67.43 13.40 4.74
CA ASP A 693 -68.14 14.69 4.65
C ASP A 693 -68.02 15.34 3.25
N ASP A 694 -69.14 15.90 2.82
CA ASP A 694 -69.42 16.62 1.58
C ASP A 694 -68.73 17.99 1.47
N LEU A 695 -68.53 18.49 0.25
CA LEU A 695 -69.23 19.70 -0.29
C LEU A 695 -68.55 20.25 -1.55
N GLU A 696 -69.38 20.40 -2.59
CA GLU A 696 -69.48 21.49 -3.60
C GLU A 696 -68.19 21.96 -4.30
N GLY A 697 -68.06 21.99 -5.63
CA GLY A 697 -69.05 22.29 -6.67
C GLY A 697 -68.43 23.38 -7.55
N ASP A 698 -68.17 23.07 -8.83
CA ASP A 698 -68.25 24.03 -9.95
C ASP A 698 -68.01 23.28 -11.28
N GLU A 699 -69.07 23.18 -12.08
CA GLU A 699 -69.05 22.77 -13.48
C GLU A 699 -68.89 23.97 -14.42
N MET A 700 -68.55 23.65 -15.68
CA MET A 700 -68.68 24.44 -16.92
C MET A 700 -67.66 25.56 -17.17
N GLU A 701 -67.13 25.79 -18.37
CA GLU A 701 -67.32 25.27 -19.73
C GLU A 701 -65.99 25.61 -20.47
N GLY A 702 -65.44 24.77 -21.34
CA GLY A 702 -65.82 24.75 -22.75
C GLY A 702 -65.24 25.93 -23.55
N MET A 703 -64.07 25.75 -24.20
CA MET A 703 -63.80 26.34 -25.52
C MET A 703 -62.57 25.70 -26.19
N GLU A 704 -62.82 24.93 -27.24
CA GLU A 704 -61.84 24.68 -28.32
C GLU A 704 -61.63 25.97 -29.12
N MET A 705 -60.39 26.23 -29.54
CA MET A 705 -60.02 26.30 -30.97
C MET A 705 -58.55 26.64 -31.14
N SER A 706 -57.94 25.90 -32.09
CA SER A 706 -56.67 26.12 -32.81
C SER A 706 -55.34 25.96 -32.08
#